data_AF-A0AA43LV76-F1
#
_entry.id   AF-A0AA43LV76-F1
#
_cell.length_a   1.000
_cell.length_b   1.000
_cell.length_c   1.000
_cell.angle_alpha   90.00
_cell.angle_beta   90.00
_cell.angle_gamma   90.00
#
_symmetry.space_group_name_H-M   'P 1'
#
loop_
_entity.id
_entity.type
_entity.pdbx_description
1 polymer ?
#
loop_
_entity_poly.entity_id
_entity_poly.type
_entity_poly.pdbx_seq_one_letter_code
_entity_poly.pdbx_strand_id
1 'polypeptide(L)'
;MKTKTAKKLLSVAAGLAILNNSVALQPAAAAPADSSIPVPAAPEWGHFVDSYKNNTSVNQAVYANPAIGILSGFLELWTPGTSWNNGTKLNSSVLDANIQYVASVAATRTKAEEDMAYFDDRRNQTYGAADGLGSLSEVYRAKSGTYTTITEIPADATSVKYTDGNGSNKAGDSGSELGKMVDLIGTIRGNYASTNPSKSFYSYMRPFRWLDTSVIVPTLVPAMSSTPATDGGFPSGHTNASYLAALSLAYAVPERFQELLTRASEMGNSRIVAGMHSPFDVMGGRVLATALAAATLADPDNAQLKKAAYDQAHEKLLTETGTAEDRFSDYSKNKAQFTQRLTYSFPQINSTVKPAVVPKGAEVLLETRLPYLSAEQRRAVLATTAIQSGYPLLDDPEGWGRLNLFAAADGYGAFNSDVTVSLDAAKSGFYAADRWRNDISGTGGLTKEGTGTLKLTGSNSYSGGTEVKAGTLEGDSATAFGSGDVVNVHGSVVENVYGKITIGGAFSQAAEGTLELNLTGAGDVLDVKGKISASGKLQIDFENSYVPAGGLIPLITHGDNQRSGQFTSIQINGLPSTRSAQVVYQSNQVALLVTDTTSGSNSGGSLPGGSNNTGGTTGGTTAPVTSTEQPSTTNPVTALNPFQSAVISQETVLKTVSDAIARTQNTNIAFSDTAGHWGSSAIAAAVKLQIISGYENGSFRPDAAVSRAEFSAMITRAFGLADSPAAAGFSDTGTSWAAGAIGALAGKGIVTGYADGSFKPNATITRAEMVTILSRVLNFGVLESGGAADFTDVSSNYWAAAAIKQAASAKLVQGVSASSFAPGHNATRAEAVTLIIRALETDSSVKALIEGL
;
A
#
# COMPACT_ATOMS: atom_id res chain seq x y z
N MET A 1 46.71 20.89 -48.10
CA MET A 1 47.52 20.38 -46.98
C MET A 1 46.66 20.27 -45.73
N LYS A 2 46.14 19.08 -45.41
CA LYS A 2 45.51 18.79 -44.12
C LYS A 2 45.83 17.34 -43.76
N THR A 3 46.86 17.14 -42.95
CA THR A 3 47.25 15.85 -42.39
C THR A 3 46.57 15.68 -41.03
N LYS A 4 45.85 14.56 -40.88
CA LYS A 4 45.37 14.00 -39.62
C LYS A 4 46.56 13.43 -38.84
N THR A 5 46.59 13.63 -37.52
CA THR A 5 47.33 12.72 -36.63
C THR A 5 46.60 12.57 -35.30
N ALA A 6 46.41 11.32 -34.93
CA ALA A 6 45.74 10.83 -33.73
C ALA A 6 46.55 11.07 -32.45
N LYS A 7 45.87 11.18 -31.32
CA LYS A 7 46.43 10.84 -30.00
C LYS A 7 45.47 9.91 -29.24
N LYS A 8 46.08 8.81 -28.80
CA LYS A 8 45.54 7.69 -28.03
C LYS A 8 45.01 8.14 -26.66
N LEU A 9 43.90 7.57 -26.23
CA LEU A 9 43.54 7.45 -24.81
C LEU A 9 43.56 5.97 -24.45
N LEU A 10 44.37 5.66 -23.44
CA LEU A 10 44.58 4.33 -22.88
C LEU A 10 43.28 3.81 -22.25
N SER A 11 42.83 2.64 -22.70
CA SER A 11 41.90 1.77 -22.00
C SER A 11 42.67 0.95 -20.95
N VAL A 12 42.48 1.27 -19.67
CA VAL A 12 42.91 0.40 -18.56
C VAL A 12 41.77 -0.56 -18.25
N ALA A 13 41.96 -1.83 -18.64
CA ALA A 13 41.13 -2.94 -18.22
C ALA A 13 41.54 -3.34 -16.80
N ALA A 14 40.65 -3.14 -15.82
CA ALA A 14 40.75 -3.78 -14.51
C ALA A 14 39.73 -4.92 -14.46
N GLY A 15 40.24 -6.15 -14.56
CA GLY A 15 39.46 -7.36 -14.42
C GLY A 15 38.92 -7.49 -13.00
N LEU A 16 37.61 -7.63 -12.87
CA LEU A 16 36.93 -7.92 -11.61
C LEU A 16 37.12 -9.42 -11.32
N ALA A 17 38.06 -9.74 -10.45
CA ALA A 17 38.22 -11.09 -9.92
C ALA A 17 37.07 -11.37 -8.95
N ILE A 18 36.20 -12.33 -9.30
CA ILE A 18 35.17 -12.87 -8.42
C ILE A 18 35.89 -13.79 -7.42
N LEU A 19 36.14 -13.28 -6.21
CA LEU A 19 36.53 -14.10 -5.07
C LEU A 19 35.25 -14.60 -4.38
N ASN A 20 34.92 -15.86 -4.62
CA ASN A 20 33.96 -16.62 -3.81
C ASN A 20 34.53 -16.81 -2.40
N ASN A 21 34.11 -15.98 -1.45
CA ASN A 21 34.25 -16.27 -0.02
C ASN A 21 32.86 -16.57 0.55
N SER A 22 32.54 -17.86 0.59
CA SER A 22 31.50 -18.41 1.45
C SER A 22 31.92 -18.25 2.91
N VAL A 23 31.47 -17.18 3.55
CA VAL A 23 31.54 -17.03 5.01
C VAL A 23 30.37 -17.83 5.59
N ALA A 24 30.69 -18.97 6.20
CA ALA A 24 29.77 -19.66 7.09
C ALA A 24 29.47 -18.73 8.28
N LEU A 25 28.25 -18.21 8.34
CA LEU A 25 27.72 -17.54 9.52
C LEU A 25 27.66 -18.58 10.64
N GLN A 26 28.62 -18.53 11.57
CA GLN A 26 28.45 -19.17 12.87
C GLN A 26 27.32 -18.44 13.61
N PRO A 27 26.44 -19.16 14.31
CA PRO A 27 25.36 -18.55 15.08
C PRO A 27 25.97 -17.70 16.19
N ALA A 28 25.65 -16.41 16.17
CA ALA A 28 25.90 -15.55 17.32
C ALA A 28 25.20 -16.16 18.54
N ALA A 29 25.91 -16.20 19.67
CA ALA A 29 25.40 -16.69 20.94
C ALA A 29 24.03 -16.05 21.25
N ALA A 30 23.11 -16.86 21.77
CA ALA A 30 21.77 -16.47 22.16
C ALA A 30 21.78 -15.15 22.95
N ALA A 31 21.19 -14.10 22.37
CA ALA A 31 20.90 -12.88 23.08
C ALA A 31 19.74 -13.14 24.06
N PRO A 32 19.77 -12.56 25.28
CA PRO A 32 18.72 -12.77 26.26
C PRO A 32 17.38 -12.21 25.76
N ALA A 33 16.30 -12.82 26.24
CA ALA A 33 14.94 -12.33 26.09
C ALA A 33 14.84 -10.87 26.58
N ASP A 34 14.10 -10.06 25.81
CA ASP A 34 13.79 -8.64 26.03
C ASP A 34 14.85 -7.62 25.55
N SER A 35 14.95 -7.46 24.22
CA SER A 35 15.75 -6.38 23.62
C SER A 35 15.02 -5.03 23.66
N SER A 36 14.90 -4.44 24.85
CA SER A 36 14.38 -3.07 24.99
C SER A 36 15.20 -2.11 24.11
N ILE A 37 14.55 -1.27 23.30
CA ILE A 37 15.25 -0.26 22.49
C ILE A 37 15.74 0.84 23.42
N PRO A 38 17.06 0.92 23.69
CA PRO A 38 17.57 1.86 24.69
C PRO A 38 17.29 3.30 24.26
N VAL A 39 17.12 4.16 25.26
CA VAL A 39 17.10 5.60 25.02
C VAL A 39 18.51 6.03 24.60
N PRO A 40 18.68 6.79 23.51
CA PRO A 40 19.99 7.28 23.09
C PRO A 40 20.62 8.14 24.20
N ALA A 41 21.94 8.34 24.19
CA ALA A 41 22.57 9.25 25.13
C ALA A 41 22.04 10.67 24.95
N ALA A 42 21.88 11.41 26.06
CA ALA A 42 21.42 12.80 26.01
C ALA A 42 22.45 13.68 25.27
N PRO A 43 22.02 14.45 24.25
CA PRO A 43 22.86 15.50 23.66
C PRO A 43 23.15 16.63 24.65
N GLU A 44 23.98 17.61 24.26
CA GLU A 44 24.34 18.76 25.11
C GLU A 44 23.12 19.58 25.58
N TRP A 45 22.05 19.63 24.79
CA TRP A 45 20.77 20.28 25.15
C TRP A 45 19.83 19.41 25.99
N GLY A 46 20.27 18.22 26.42
CA GLY A 46 19.43 17.19 27.04
C GLY A 46 18.54 16.46 26.03
N HIS A 47 17.70 15.53 26.50
CA HIS A 47 16.67 14.95 25.63
C HIS A 47 15.63 15.99 25.23
N PHE A 48 15.24 16.02 23.96
CA PHE A 48 14.27 17.00 23.47
C PHE A 48 12.99 17.04 24.32
N VAL A 49 12.44 15.87 24.66
CA VAL A 49 11.20 15.73 25.46
C VAL A 49 11.30 16.41 26.84
N ASP A 50 12.49 16.46 27.43
CA ASP A 50 12.72 17.03 28.76
C ASP A 50 13.02 18.54 28.68
N SER A 51 13.56 19.02 27.57
CA SER A 51 14.07 20.40 27.42
C SER A 51 13.30 21.26 26.41
N TYR A 52 12.27 20.74 25.72
CA TYR A 52 11.57 21.44 24.63
C TYR A 52 11.08 22.86 24.97
N LYS A 53 10.75 23.11 26.25
CA LYS A 53 10.34 24.44 26.76
C LYS A 53 11.45 25.51 26.62
N ASN A 54 12.69 25.10 26.35
CA ASN A 54 13.80 26.00 26.03
C ASN A 54 13.77 26.51 24.59
N ASN A 55 12.85 26.04 23.73
CA ASN A 55 12.64 26.58 22.39
C ASN A 55 12.00 27.98 22.45
N THR A 56 12.84 28.98 22.72
CA THR A 56 12.46 30.39 22.86
C THR A 56 13.40 31.28 22.06
N SER A 57 13.01 32.53 21.82
CA SER A 57 13.87 33.50 21.12
C SER A 57 15.12 33.92 21.92
N VAL A 58 15.15 33.65 23.24
CA VAL A 58 16.28 33.95 24.12
C VAL A 58 17.41 32.94 23.93
N ASN A 59 17.07 31.66 23.73
CA ASN A 59 18.05 30.59 23.57
C ASN A 59 18.38 30.39 22.09
N GLN A 60 19.53 30.93 21.66
CA GLN A 60 19.95 30.90 20.24
C GLN A 60 21.16 30.02 19.96
N ALA A 61 21.64 29.27 20.96
CA ALA A 61 22.78 28.37 20.80
C ALA A 61 22.34 26.91 20.68
N VAL A 62 23.08 26.12 19.89
CA VAL A 62 22.82 24.68 19.66
C VAL A 62 22.70 23.90 20.97
N TYR A 63 23.62 24.14 21.92
CA TYR A 63 23.65 23.44 23.21
C TYR A 63 22.54 23.90 24.19
N ALA A 64 21.87 25.02 23.93
CA ALA A 64 20.89 25.62 24.85
C ALA A 64 19.45 25.52 24.34
N ASN A 65 19.24 25.38 23.03
CA ASN A 65 17.93 25.29 22.41
C ASN A 65 17.78 23.94 21.68
N PRO A 66 16.93 23.03 22.18
CA PRO A 66 16.80 21.70 21.61
C PRO A 66 16.20 21.71 20.19
N ALA A 67 15.41 22.72 19.81
CA ALA A 67 14.89 22.87 18.44
C ALA A 67 15.96 23.25 17.42
N ILE A 68 17.05 23.88 17.88
CA ILE A 68 18.26 24.07 17.09
C ILE A 68 19.06 22.76 17.11
N GLY A 69 19.26 22.18 18.31
CA GLY A 69 20.00 20.95 18.52
C GLY A 69 19.61 19.79 17.60
N ILE A 70 18.33 19.42 17.56
CA ILE A 70 17.87 18.26 16.75
C ILE A 70 17.98 18.49 15.24
N LEU A 71 18.17 19.73 14.80
CA LEU A 71 18.39 20.08 13.38
C LEU A 71 19.88 20.27 13.07
N SER A 72 20.78 20.04 14.03
CA SER A 72 22.23 20.28 13.90
C SER A 72 22.89 19.48 12.79
N GLY A 73 22.30 18.38 12.32
CA GLY A 73 22.75 17.68 11.11
C GLY A 73 22.77 18.58 9.86
N PHE A 74 22.00 19.68 9.83
CA PHE A 74 22.09 20.68 8.77
C PHE A 74 23.43 21.42 8.75
N LEU A 75 24.14 21.50 9.90
CA LEU A 75 25.47 22.09 9.99
C LEU A 75 26.56 21.29 9.29
N GLU A 76 26.30 20.03 8.92
CA GLU A 76 27.19 19.26 8.03
C GLU A 76 27.13 19.75 6.58
N LEU A 77 26.03 20.42 6.20
CA LEU A 77 25.78 20.90 4.85
C LEU A 77 26.03 22.41 4.72
N TRP A 78 25.76 23.16 5.79
CA TRP A 78 25.67 24.62 5.78
C TRP A 78 26.25 25.26 7.03
N THR A 79 27.06 26.29 6.86
CA THR A 79 27.48 27.17 7.96
C THR A 79 26.72 28.50 7.87
N PRO A 80 25.96 28.88 8.91
CA PRO A 80 25.30 30.19 8.96
C PRO A 80 26.32 31.34 8.86
N GLY A 81 25.94 32.39 8.13
CA GLY A 81 26.75 33.60 8.01
C GLY A 81 26.41 34.65 9.05
N THR A 82 27.13 35.77 9.04
CA THR A 82 26.85 36.94 9.90
C THR A 82 25.65 37.78 9.43
N SER A 83 25.11 37.47 8.25
CA SER A 83 23.95 38.09 7.61
C SER A 83 23.08 37.00 6.96
N TRP A 84 21.90 37.37 6.49
CA TRP A 84 20.91 36.46 5.90
C TRP A 84 21.34 35.82 4.57
N ASN A 85 22.36 36.37 3.91
CA ASN A 85 22.77 36.02 2.54
C ASN A 85 24.24 35.65 2.37
N ASN A 86 24.99 35.43 3.46
CA ASN A 86 26.44 35.22 3.40
C ASN A 86 26.93 33.96 4.13
N GLY A 87 26.06 32.98 4.36
CA GLY A 87 26.50 31.69 4.86
C GLY A 87 27.23 30.85 3.80
N THR A 88 27.87 29.77 4.25
CA THR A 88 28.79 28.95 3.45
C THR A 88 28.20 27.56 3.19
N LYS A 89 28.15 27.15 1.93
CA LYS A 89 27.83 25.76 1.54
C LYS A 89 29.03 24.87 1.82
N LEU A 90 28.89 23.92 2.74
CA LEU A 90 29.91 22.90 3.02
C LEU A 90 29.80 21.72 2.05
N ASN A 91 28.58 21.43 1.58
CA ASN A 91 28.31 20.47 0.52
C ASN A 91 27.46 21.12 -0.58
N SER A 92 28.14 21.77 -1.53
CA SER A 92 27.48 22.50 -2.61
C SER A 92 26.63 21.60 -3.51
N SER A 93 27.12 20.40 -3.87
CA SER A 93 26.37 19.46 -4.73
C SER A 93 24.97 19.16 -4.19
N VAL A 94 24.88 18.83 -2.90
CA VAL A 94 23.60 18.48 -2.25
C VAL A 94 22.72 19.71 -2.07
N LEU A 95 23.28 20.85 -1.65
CA LEU A 95 22.51 22.08 -1.46
C LEU A 95 22.06 22.71 -2.79
N ASP A 96 22.84 22.58 -3.85
CA ASP A 96 22.46 23.01 -5.19
C ASP A 96 21.35 22.13 -5.75
N ALA A 97 21.42 20.81 -5.55
CA ALA A 97 20.33 19.89 -5.89
C ALA A 97 19.04 20.21 -5.10
N ASN A 98 19.15 20.57 -3.81
CA ASN A 98 18.03 21.03 -2.98
C ASN A 98 17.32 22.26 -3.55
N ILE A 99 18.07 23.24 -4.06
CA ILE A 99 17.49 24.43 -4.71
C ILE A 99 17.00 24.11 -6.12
N GLN A 100 17.73 23.30 -6.89
CA GLN A 100 17.35 22.89 -8.25
C GLN A 100 16.04 22.10 -8.26
N TYR A 101 15.76 21.31 -7.22
CA TYR A 101 14.47 20.63 -7.07
C TYR A 101 13.30 21.63 -7.15
N VAL A 102 13.42 22.78 -6.49
CA VAL A 102 12.39 23.83 -6.50
C VAL A 102 12.23 24.44 -7.89
N ALA A 103 13.35 24.68 -8.59
CA ALA A 103 13.32 25.17 -9.98
C ALA A 103 12.59 24.17 -10.91
N SER A 104 12.88 22.88 -10.76
CA SER A 104 12.23 21.82 -11.54
C SER A 104 10.74 21.74 -11.26
N VAL A 105 10.32 21.81 -10.00
CA VAL A 105 8.89 21.85 -9.63
C VAL A 105 8.22 23.10 -10.19
N ALA A 106 8.84 24.28 -10.09
CA ALA A 106 8.28 25.51 -10.64
C ALA A 106 8.09 25.46 -12.17
N ALA A 107 8.98 24.75 -12.87
CA ALA A 107 8.91 24.58 -14.32
C ALA A 107 7.82 23.59 -14.78
N THR A 108 7.39 22.66 -13.91
CA THR A 108 6.47 21.57 -14.28
C THR A 108 5.15 21.58 -13.53
N ARG A 109 4.99 22.41 -12.48
CA ARG A 109 3.76 22.46 -11.68
C ARG A 109 2.55 22.82 -12.55
N THR A 110 1.47 22.11 -12.28
CA THR A 110 0.17 22.31 -12.91
C THR A 110 -0.60 23.43 -12.21
N LYS A 111 -1.61 23.99 -12.89
CA LYS A 111 -2.49 24.99 -12.29
C LYS A 111 -3.19 24.49 -11.01
N ALA A 112 -3.59 23.22 -10.99
CA ALA A 112 -4.21 22.62 -9.81
C ALA A 112 -3.25 22.57 -8.61
N GLU A 113 -1.96 22.29 -8.85
CA GLU A 113 -0.93 22.33 -7.81
C GLU A 113 -0.66 23.76 -7.33
N GLU A 114 -0.68 24.75 -8.23
CA GLU A 114 -0.57 26.17 -7.86
C GLU A 114 -1.73 26.63 -6.96
N ASP A 115 -2.95 26.24 -7.31
CA ASP A 115 -4.16 26.61 -6.58
C ASP A 115 -4.19 25.93 -5.20
N MET A 116 -3.81 24.65 -5.12
CA MET A 116 -3.64 23.94 -3.85
C MET A 116 -2.55 24.60 -2.99
N ALA A 117 -1.41 24.95 -3.58
CA ALA A 117 -0.34 25.63 -2.88
C ALA A 117 -0.78 27.00 -2.34
N TYR A 118 -1.66 27.71 -3.06
CA TYR A 118 -2.25 28.95 -2.58
C TYR A 118 -3.11 28.71 -1.34
N PHE A 119 -4.05 27.75 -1.39
CA PHE A 119 -4.92 27.46 -0.25
C PHE A 119 -4.13 27.00 0.97
N ASP A 120 -3.16 26.08 0.80
CA ASP A 120 -2.35 25.55 1.90
C ASP A 120 -1.45 26.62 2.56
N ASP A 121 -1.02 27.61 1.79
CA ASP A 121 -0.17 28.69 2.28
C ASP A 121 -0.96 29.83 2.93
N ARG A 122 -2.20 30.04 2.50
CA ARG A 122 -3.01 31.19 2.92
C ARG A 122 -4.03 30.86 4.00
N ARG A 123 -4.58 29.65 4.01
CA ARG A 123 -5.49 29.18 5.06
C ARG A 123 -4.74 28.83 6.34
N ASN A 124 -5.44 28.84 7.46
CA ASN A 124 -4.92 28.31 8.71
C ASN A 124 -4.50 26.83 8.57
N GLN A 125 -3.33 26.46 9.09
CA GLN A 125 -2.82 25.09 8.94
C GLN A 125 -3.68 24.03 9.65
N THR A 126 -4.38 24.37 10.74
CA THR A 126 -5.32 23.42 11.38
C THR A 126 -6.55 23.20 10.49
N TYR A 127 -7.03 24.24 9.82
CA TYR A 127 -8.13 24.11 8.86
C TYR A 127 -7.75 23.17 7.71
N GLY A 128 -6.55 23.33 7.13
CA GLY A 128 -6.05 22.46 6.07
C GLY A 128 -5.74 21.02 6.53
N ALA A 129 -5.19 20.85 7.73
CA ALA A 129 -4.90 19.53 8.30
C ALA A 129 -6.17 18.70 8.52
N ALA A 130 -7.31 19.35 8.83
CA ALA A 130 -8.60 18.69 9.00
C ALA A 130 -9.08 17.95 7.74
N ASP A 131 -8.57 18.26 6.54
CA ASP A 131 -8.86 17.49 5.31
C ASP A 131 -8.43 16.02 5.45
N GLY A 132 -7.43 15.71 6.29
CA GLY A 132 -6.99 14.33 6.55
C GLY A 132 -8.01 13.47 7.32
N LEU A 133 -9.04 14.10 7.92
CA LEU A 133 -10.20 13.40 8.48
C LEU A 133 -11.14 12.85 7.40
N GLY A 134 -10.89 13.16 6.12
CA GLY A 134 -11.64 12.68 4.97
C GLY A 134 -13.08 13.13 5.03
N SER A 135 -14.02 12.18 4.97
CA SER A 135 -15.45 12.47 4.96
C SER A 135 -15.92 13.24 6.21
N LEU A 136 -15.22 13.09 7.35
CA LEU A 136 -15.52 13.77 8.61
C LEU A 136 -14.98 15.20 8.70
N SER A 137 -14.22 15.68 7.70
CA SER A 137 -13.58 17.01 7.74
C SER A 137 -14.57 18.15 7.98
N GLU A 138 -15.69 18.18 7.25
CA GLU A 138 -16.73 19.21 7.43
C GLU A 138 -17.50 19.05 8.75
N VAL A 139 -17.72 17.82 9.20
CA VAL A 139 -18.34 17.54 10.52
C VAL A 139 -17.46 18.09 11.64
N TYR A 140 -16.15 17.83 11.57
CA TYR A 140 -15.18 18.38 12.51
C TYR A 140 -15.20 19.91 12.48
N ARG A 141 -15.19 20.54 11.30
CA ARG A 141 -15.22 22.01 11.17
C ARG A 141 -16.46 22.60 11.84
N ALA A 142 -17.63 22.04 11.56
CA ALA A 142 -18.89 22.48 12.16
C ALA A 142 -18.90 22.34 13.70
N LYS A 143 -18.52 21.17 14.22
CA LYS A 143 -18.59 20.89 15.67
C LYS A 143 -17.44 21.49 16.49
N SER A 144 -16.31 21.82 15.86
CA SER A 144 -15.16 22.47 16.51
C SER A 144 -15.18 24.00 16.40
N GLY A 145 -16.02 24.54 15.52
CA GLY A 145 -15.98 25.95 15.14
C GLY A 145 -14.74 26.31 14.32
N THR A 146 -14.08 25.34 13.69
CA THR A 146 -12.92 25.58 12.83
C THR A 146 -13.38 26.15 11.49
N TYR A 147 -12.90 27.33 11.12
CA TYR A 147 -13.28 28.03 9.89
C TYR A 147 -12.08 28.66 9.16
N THR A 148 -12.29 29.04 7.91
CA THR A 148 -11.38 29.89 7.12
C THR A 148 -12.19 30.99 6.43
N THR A 149 -11.61 32.17 6.23
CA THR A 149 -12.21 33.22 5.39
C THR A 149 -11.76 33.15 3.93
N ILE A 150 -10.84 32.24 3.59
CA ILE A 150 -10.31 32.08 2.23
C ILE A 150 -11.00 30.89 1.57
N THR A 151 -12.14 31.11 0.95
CA THR A 151 -12.93 30.05 0.30
C THR A 151 -12.58 29.90 -1.19
N GLU A 152 -12.05 30.94 -1.82
CA GLU A 152 -11.64 30.99 -3.22
C GLU A 152 -10.30 31.71 -3.39
N ILE A 153 -9.74 31.70 -4.60
CA ILE A 153 -8.56 32.49 -4.97
C ILE A 153 -9.06 33.78 -5.62
N PRO A 154 -8.88 34.95 -4.98
CA PRO A 154 -9.33 36.22 -5.54
C PRO A 154 -8.66 36.54 -6.88
N ALA A 155 -9.41 37.17 -7.80
CA ALA A 155 -8.91 37.50 -9.14
C ALA A 155 -7.67 38.42 -9.11
N ASP A 156 -7.52 39.23 -8.07
CA ASP A 156 -6.40 40.16 -7.85
C ASP A 156 -5.30 39.60 -6.94
N ALA A 157 -5.34 38.31 -6.57
CA ALA A 157 -4.38 37.67 -5.66
C ALA A 157 -2.92 37.68 -6.16
N THR A 158 -2.68 37.95 -7.45
CA THR A 158 -1.33 38.19 -7.99
C THR A 158 -0.73 39.52 -7.55
N SER A 159 -1.56 40.43 -7.04
CA SER A 159 -1.17 41.79 -6.60
C SER A 159 -1.51 42.09 -5.14
N VAL A 160 -2.49 41.38 -4.57
CA VAL A 160 -2.95 41.58 -3.18
C VAL A 160 -2.65 40.36 -2.33
N LYS A 161 -2.05 40.58 -1.17
CA LYS A 161 -1.86 39.53 -0.15
C LYS A 161 -3.15 39.37 0.67
N TYR A 162 -3.75 38.19 0.59
CA TYR A 162 -4.86 37.81 1.45
C TYR A 162 -4.36 37.09 2.70
N THR A 163 -4.97 37.39 3.85
CA THR A 163 -4.68 36.74 5.13
C THR A 163 -5.97 36.12 5.64
N ASP A 164 -5.90 34.87 6.10
CA ASP A 164 -7.06 34.21 6.72
C ASP A 164 -7.49 34.99 7.96
N GLY A 165 -8.80 35.24 8.07
CA GLY A 165 -9.38 35.90 9.25
C GLY A 165 -9.22 35.05 10.52
N ASN A 166 -8.92 33.77 10.38
CA ASN A 166 -8.62 32.88 11.49
C ASN A 166 -7.11 32.78 11.80
N GLY A 167 -6.61 33.72 12.61
CA GLY A 167 -5.22 33.74 13.08
C GLY A 167 -4.91 32.80 14.25
N SER A 168 -5.88 32.03 14.74
CA SER A 168 -5.72 31.19 15.94
C SER A 168 -4.99 29.88 15.63
N ASN A 169 -3.96 29.52 16.40
CA ASN A 169 -3.23 28.25 16.21
C ASN A 169 -4.14 27.02 16.33
N LYS A 170 -5.17 27.06 17.17
CA LYS A 170 -6.14 25.96 17.30
C LYS A 170 -7.25 25.99 16.25
N ALA A 171 -7.44 27.12 15.57
CA ALA A 171 -8.46 27.41 14.56
C ALA A 171 -9.94 27.22 14.97
N GLY A 172 -10.25 26.46 16.02
CA GLY A 172 -11.61 26.28 16.55
C GLY A 172 -11.87 27.01 17.88
N ASP A 173 -13.04 26.75 18.43
CA ASP A 173 -13.53 27.28 19.71
C ASP A 173 -13.43 26.24 20.83
N SER A 174 -12.87 26.63 21.98
CA SER A 174 -12.77 25.79 23.18
C SER A 174 -14.13 25.50 23.81
N GLY A 175 -15.13 26.36 23.57
CA GLY A 175 -16.51 26.17 24.02
C GLY A 175 -17.34 25.23 23.13
N SER A 176 -16.79 24.78 22.00
CA SER A 176 -17.50 23.96 21.01
C SER A 176 -17.73 22.52 21.47
N GLU A 177 -18.55 21.77 20.71
CA GLU A 177 -18.79 20.35 20.97
C GLU A 177 -17.49 19.52 20.98
N LEU A 178 -16.51 19.91 20.15
CA LEU A 178 -15.17 19.33 20.04
C LEU A 178 -14.08 20.19 20.72
N GLY A 179 -14.46 20.98 21.74
CA GLY A 179 -13.56 21.92 22.41
C GLY A 179 -12.28 21.32 23.00
N LYS A 180 -12.28 20.03 23.41
CA LYS A 180 -11.07 19.35 23.92
C LYS A 180 -10.11 18.95 22.82
N MET A 181 -10.62 18.54 21.65
CA MET A 181 -9.78 18.37 20.46
C MET A 181 -9.13 19.71 20.05
N VAL A 182 -9.92 20.79 20.08
CA VAL A 182 -9.44 22.16 19.80
C VAL A 182 -8.38 22.60 20.81
N ASP A 183 -8.62 22.39 22.11
CA ASP A 183 -7.66 22.71 23.17
C ASP A 183 -6.35 21.92 23.01
N LEU A 184 -6.42 20.63 22.67
CA LEU A 184 -5.22 19.81 22.42
C LEU A 184 -4.38 20.37 21.27
N ILE A 185 -5.00 20.74 20.15
CA ILE A 185 -4.30 21.36 19.02
C ILE A 185 -3.65 22.68 19.46
N GLY A 186 -4.36 23.49 20.26
CA GLY A 186 -3.84 24.74 20.80
C GLY A 186 -2.62 24.56 21.70
N THR A 187 -2.64 23.52 22.54
CA THR A 187 -1.54 23.17 23.43
C THR A 187 -0.31 22.69 22.64
N ILE A 188 -0.49 21.78 21.67
CA ILE A 188 0.60 21.25 20.84
C ILE A 188 1.16 22.32 19.89
N ARG A 189 0.32 23.21 19.36
CA ARG A 189 0.74 24.40 18.60
C ARG A 189 1.00 25.63 19.49
N GLY A 190 1.33 25.41 20.76
CA GLY A 190 1.47 26.44 21.79
C GLY A 190 2.80 27.21 21.75
N ASN A 191 3.18 27.79 22.89
CA ASN A 191 4.26 28.77 23.01
C ASN A 191 5.66 28.26 22.60
N TYR A 192 5.91 26.96 22.73
CA TYR A 192 7.21 26.34 22.45
C TYR A 192 7.28 25.70 21.06
N ALA A 193 6.23 25.85 20.24
CA ALA A 193 6.09 25.15 18.97
C ALA A 193 6.70 25.89 17.76
N SER A 194 7.42 27.00 18.00
CA SER A 194 7.89 27.89 16.94
C SER A 194 9.15 27.39 16.23
N THR A 195 9.22 27.58 14.91
CA THR A 195 10.45 27.38 14.12
C THR A 195 11.39 28.59 14.14
N ASN A 196 10.95 29.73 14.69
CA ASN A 196 11.68 30.99 14.55
C ASN A 196 13.10 30.95 15.15
N PRO A 197 13.34 30.37 16.35
CA PRO A 197 14.70 30.26 16.88
C PRO A 197 15.64 29.53 15.93
N SER A 198 15.21 28.40 15.36
CA SER A 198 16.00 27.66 14.36
C SER A 198 16.18 28.45 13.06
N LYS A 199 15.15 29.13 12.56
CA LYS A 199 15.27 29.99 11.37
C LYS A 199 16.29 31.10 11.53
N SER A 200 16.27 31.77 12.68
CA SER A 200 17.24 32.82 13.01
C SER A 200 18.65 32.28 13.12
N PHE A 201 18.83 31.10 13.72
CA PHE A 201 20.14 30.47 13.87
C PHE A 201 20.72 29.99 12.54
N TYR A 202 19.97 29.20 11.76
CA TYR A 202 20.48 28.63 10.52
C TYR A 202 20.62 29.66 9.41
N SER A 203 19.78 30.70 9.41
CA SER A 203 19.85 31.82 8.46
C SER A 203 19.98 31.36 7.00
N TYR A 204 19.29 30.25 6.66
CA TYR A 204 19.33 29.66 5.31
C TYR A 204 18.28 30.35 4.44
N MET A 205 18.69 30.86 3.28
CA MET A 205 17.79 31.62 2.41
C MET A 205 16.69 30.74 1.81
N ARG A 206 15.51 31.34 1.57
CA ARG A 206 14.43 30.72 0.80
C ARG A 206 14.83 30.49 -0.67
N PRO A 207 14.23 29.52 -1.38
CA PRO A 207 14.60 29.18 -2.76
C PRO A 207 14.58 30.36 -3.74
N PHE A 208 13.55 31.21 -3.70
CA PHE A 208 13.44 32.38 -4.58
C PHE A 208 14.52 33.45 -4.34
N ARG A 209 15.25 33.39 -3.21
CA ARG A 209 16.40 34.26 -2.92
C ARG A 209 17.73 33.68 -3.43
N TRP A 210 17.77 32.37 -3.70
CA TRP A 210 18.88 31.71 -4.38
C TRP A 210 18.75 31.80 -5.91
N LEU A 211 17.51 31.74 -6.39
CA LEU A 211 17.13 31.82 -7.78
C LEU A 211 16.59 33.24 -8.06
N ASP A 212 15.34 33.35 -8.50
CA ASP A 212 14.60 34.58 -8.68
C ASP A 212 13.11 34.37 -8.35
N THR A 213 12.30 35.42 -8.39
CA THR A 213 10.88 35.37 -7.98
C THR A 213 9.98 34.59 -8.93
N SER A 214 10.43 34.20 -10.13
CA SER A 214 9.65 33.42 -11.10
C SER A 214 9.31 32.01 -10.59
N VAL A 215 10.10 31.47 -9.65
CA VAL A 215 9.79 30.16 -9.05
C VAL A 215 8.60 30.21 -8.09
N ILE A 216 8.12 31.40 -7.72
CA ILE A 216 6.98 31.55 -6.81
C ILE A 216 5.68 31.38 -7.59
N VAL A 217 4.67 30.74 -6.99
CA VAL A 217 3.32 30.73 -7.56
C VAL A 217 2.82 32.17 -7.69
N PRO A 218 2.36 32.63 -8.86
CA PRO A 218 2.05 34.05 -9.07
C PRO A 218 1.11 34.68 -8.02
N THR A 219 0.10 33.93 -7.55
CA THR A 219 -0.86 34.37 -6.51
C THR A 219 -0.28 34.41 -5.09
N LEU A 220 0.98 33.99 -4.91
CA LEU A 220 1.72 34.04 -3.65
C LEU A 220 2.88 35.04 -3.66
N VAL A 221 3.16 35.69 -4.79
CA VAL A 221 4.18 36.75 -4.91
C VAL A 221 3.94 37.87 -3.86
N PRO A 222 2.71 38.37 -3.64
CA PRO A 222 2.47 39.39 -2.61
C PRO A 222 2.76 38.95 -1.16
N ALA A 223 2.91 37.65 -0.91
CA ALA A 223 3.21 37.12 0.41
C ALA A 223 4.71 37.04 0.73
N MET A 224 5.59 37.36 -0.22
CA MET A 224 7.02 37.49 0.05
C MET A 224 7.29 38.54 1.13
N SER A 225 8.18 38.22 2.06
CA SER A 225 8.65 39.20 3.04
C SER A 225 9.53 40.25 2.37
N SER A 226 9.22 41.52 2.63
CA SER A 226 10.08 42.67 2.30
C SER A 226 11.32 42.76 3.20
N THR A 227 11.41 41.95 4.25
CA THR A 227 12.51 41.92 5.22
C THR A 227 13.21 40.55 5.14
N PRO A 228 14.24 40.39 4.29
CA PRO A 228 14.93 39.11 4.09
C PRO A 228 15.57 38.54 5.36
N ALA A 229 16.06 39.43 6.24
CA ALA A 229 16.78 39.06 7.45
C ALA A 229 15.94 38.26 8.47
N THR A 230 14.61 38.36 8.40
CA THR A 230 13.68 37.63 9.28
C THR A 230 12.91 36.54 8.54
N ASP A 231 13.31 36.23 7.30
CA ASP A 231 12.56 35.38 6.38
C ASP A 231 13.39 34.17 5.90
N GLY A 232 14.03 33.48 6.85
CA GLY A 232 14.76 32.23 6.60
C GLY A 232 13.85 31.09 6.15
N GLY A 233 14.40 30.25 5.26
CA GLY A 233 13.78 29.04 4.73
C GLY A 233 13.79 27.87 5.74
N PHE A 234 14.95 27.58 6.34
CA PHE A 234 15.13 26.36 7.14
C PHE A 234 14.95 26.62 8.66
N PRO A 235 14.12 25.82 9.37
CA PRO A 235 13.11 24.89 8.86
C PRO A 235 11.80 25.60 8.48
N SER A 236 10.92 24.93 7.72
CA SER A 236 9.63 25.48 7.30
C SER A 236 8.62 25.55 8.44
N GLY A 237 8.15 26.77 8.74
CA GLY A 237 7.13 27.03 9.77
C GLY A 237 5.74 26.52 9.41
N HIS A 238 5.29 26.65 8.16
CA HIS A 238 3.99 26.13 7.72
C HIS A 238 3.99 24.59 7.73
N THR A 239 5.08 23.95 7.31
CA THR A 239 5.20 22.49 7.44
C THR A 239 5.12 22.07 8.91
N ASN A 240 5.88 22.75 9.78
CA ASN A 240 5.86 22.45 11.21
C ASN A 240 4.45 22.57 11.80
N ALA A 241 3.75 23.68 11.53
CA ALA A 241 2.38 23.89 12.00
C ALA A 241 1.38 22.86 11.43
N SER A 242 1.55 22.43 10.18
CA SER A 242 0.70 21.42 9.54
C SER A 242 0.87 20.05 10.18
N TYR A 243 2.12 19.63 10.42
CA TYR A 243 2.39 18.37 11.13
C TYR A 243 1.94 18.41 12.59
N LEU A 244 2.10 19.52 13.31
CA LEU A 244 1.61 19.65 14.69
C LEU A 244 0.08 19.53 14.76
N ALA A 245 -0.65 20.19 13.85
CA ALA A 245 -2.11 20.07 13.77
C ALA A 245 -2.53 18.63 13.43
N ALA A 246 -1.91 18.02 12.41
CA ALA A 246 -2.22 16.66 11.99
C ALA A 246 -1.89 15.63 13.08
N LEU A 247 -0.75 15.74 13.77
CA LEU A 247 -0.37 14.85 14.88
C LEU A 247 -1.31 15.00 16.08
N SER A 248 -1.79 16.21 16.35
CA SER A 248 -2.83 16.45 17.39
C SER A 248 -4.14 15.75 17.03
N LEU A 249 -4.58 15.89 15.77
CA LEU A 249 -5.79 15.23 15.26
C LEU A 249 -5.61 13.71 15.23
N ALA A 250 -4.44 13.21 14.82
CA ALA A 250 -4.15 11.79 14.70
C ALA A 250 -4.06 11.11 16.07
N TYR A 251 -3.62 11.84 17.09
CA TYR A 251 -3.69 11.37 18.46
C TYR A 251 -5.14 11.18 18.92
N ALA A 252 -6.02 12.14 18.62
CA ALA A 252 -7.43 12.08 19.00
C ALA A 252 -8.28 11.12 18.12
N VAL A 253 -7.90 10.96 16.84
CA VAL A 253 -8.58 10.17 15.81
C VAL A 253 -7.57 9.21 15.14
N PRO A 254 -7.06 8.20 15.85
CA PRO A 254 -6.06 7.28 15.32
C PRO A 254 -6.58 6.43 14.15
N GLU A 255 -7.89 6.34 13.94
CA GLU A 255 -8.54 5.71 12.79
C GLU A 255 -8.17 6.39 11.46
N ARG A 256 -7.70 7.65 11.54
CA ARG A 256 -7.29 8.48 10.40
C ARG A 256 -5.80 8.85 10.43
N PHE A 257 -5.01 8.11 11.21
CA PHE A 257 -3.63 8.48 11.53
C PHE A 257 -2.76 8.69 10.28
N GLN A 258 -2.81 7.74 9.34
CA GLN A 258 -2.00 7.76 8.13
C GLN A 258 -2.46 8.82 7.12
N GLU A 259 -3.76 9.06 7.04
CA GLU A 259 -4.37 10.08 6.18
C GLU A 259 -4.01 11.48 6.66
N LEU A 260 -4.05 11.72 7.98
CA LEU A 260 -3.64 12.98 8.60
C LEU A 260 -2.13 13.25 8.38
N LEU A 261 -1.28 12.25 8.53
CA LEU A 261 0.15 12.37 8.23
C LEU A 261 0.41 12.63 6.75
N THR A 262 -0.33 11.96 5.85
CA THR A 262 -0.26 12.20 4.40
C THR A 262 -0.68 13.63 4.06
N ARG A 263 -1.75 14.14 4.68
CA ARG A 263 -2.20 15.52 4.49
C ARG A 263 -1.15 16.53 4.96
N ALA A 264 -0.56 16.35 6.14
CA ALA A 264 0.53 17.22 6.60
C ALA A 264 1.74 17.19 5.66
N SER A 265 2.07 16.01 5.11
CA SER A 265 3.11 15.84 4.12
C SER A 265 2.80 16.57 2.80
N GLU A 266 1.54 16.51 2.34
CA GLU A 266 1.03 17.26 1.18
C GLU A 266 1.15 18.78 1.40
N MET A 267 0.71 19.29 2.56
CA MET A 267 0.83 20.71 2.91
C MET A 267 2.29 21.17 2.97
N GLY A 268 3.19 20.31 3.46
CA GLY A 268 4.63 20.55 3.40
C GLY A 268 5.14 20.64 1.96
N ASN A 269 4.76 19.70 1.10
CA ASN A 269 5.10 19.70 -0.32
C ASN A 269 4.54 20.92 -1.06
N SER A 270 3.33 21.38 -0.72
CA SER A 270 2.73 22.62 -1.22
C SER A 270 3.61 23.84 -0.98
N ARG A 271 4.48 23.85 0.05
CA ARG A 271 5.46 24.93 0.29
C ARG A 271 6.60 24.94 -0.73
N ILE A 272 6.94 23.77 -1.28
CA ILE A 272 7.92 23.61 -2.37
C ILE A 272 7.29 24.05 -3.68
N VAL A 273 6.08 23.57 -3.97
CA VAL A 273 5.29 23.99 -5.15
C VAL A 273 5.11 25.50 -5.18
N ALA A 274 4.84 26.12 -4.01
CA ALA A 274 4.72 27.57 -3.85
C ALA A 274 6.01 28.34 -4.20
N GLY A 275 7.17 27.68 -4.32
CA GLY A 275 8.49 28.33 -4.45
C GLY A 275 9.03 28.92 -3.14
N MET A 276 8.35 28.70 -2.02
CA MET A 276 8.60 29.38 -0.75
C MET A 276 9.61 28.64 0.15
N HIS A 277 9.76 27.33 -0.04
CA HIS A 277 10.61 26.46 0.77
C HIS A 277 11.26 25.37 -0.08
N SER A 278 12.45 24.93 0.32
CA SER A 278 13.16 23.79 -0.28
C SER A 278 12.75 22.45 0.36
N PRO A 279 13.04 21.30 -0.27
CA PRO A 279 12.91 19.99 0.36
C PRO A 279 13.50 19.92 1.77
N PHE A 280 14.72 20.44 1.98
CA PHE A 280 15.34 20.42 3.30
C PHE A 280 14.62 21.31 4.33
N ASP A 281 14.06 22.45 3.92
CA ASP A 281 13.22 23.27 4.81
C ASP A 281 12.01 22.47 5.30
N VAL A 282 11.34 21.75 4.39
CA VAL A 282 10.15 20.95 4.68
C VAL A 282 10.50 19.74 5.54
N MET A 283 11.59 19.04 5.23
CA MET A 283 12.10 17.93 6.05
C MET A 283 12.41 18.41 7.47
N GLY A 284 13.15 19.51 7.63
CA GLY A 284 13.43 20.08 8.95
C GLY A 284 12.16 20.50 9.72
N GLY A 285 11.16 21.04 9.02
CA GLY A 285 9.86 21.36 9.60
C GLY A 285 9.11 20.13 10.13
N ARG A 286 9.15 19.01 9.39
CA ARG A 286 8.58 17.72 9.82
C ARG A 286 9.29 17.18 11.06
N VAL A 287 10.62 17.16 11.04
CA VAL A 287 11.44 16.62 12.15
C VAL A 287 11.16 17.38 13.44
N LEU A 288 11.18 18.70 13.38
CA LEU A 288 10.91 19.55 14.53
C LEU A 288 9.46 19.37 15.04
N ALA A 289 8.47 19.34 14.15
CA ALA A 289 7.07 19.11 14.56
C ALA A 289 6.86 17.76 15.23
N THR A 290 7.55 16.72 14.75
CA THR A 290 7.45 15.37 15.34
C THR A 290 7.98 15.37 16.77
N ALA A 291 9.14 16.00 17.00
CA ALA A 291 9.73 16.11 18.32
C ALA A 291 8.88 16.95 19.28
N LEU A 292 8.34 18.08 18.80
CA LEU A 292 7.45 18.98 19.58
C LEU A 292 6.11 18.32 19.95
N ALA A 293 5.49 17.59 19.02
CA ALA A 293 4.27 16.86 19.29
C ALA A 293 4.51 15.78 20.35
N ALA A 294 5.58 14.98 20.21
CA ALA A 294 5.94 13.97 21.19
C ALA A 294 6.21 14.59 22.57
N ALA A 295 7.00 15.66 22.64
CA ALA A 295 7.31 16.36 23.88
C ALA A 295 6.05 16.88 24.59
N THR A 296 5.15 17.49 23.84
CA THR A 296 3.92 18.07 24.42
C THR A 296 2.93 16.98 24.84
N LEU A 297 2.81 15.88 24.07
CA LEU A 297 1.95 14.74 24.41
C LEU A 297 2.47 13.90 25.58
N ALA A 298 3.80 13.84 25.75
CA ALA A 298 4.45 13.14 26.85
C ALA A 298 4.49 13.98 28.15
N ASP A 299 4.27 15.29 28.06
CA ASP A 299 4.23 16.18 29.23
C ASP A 299 3.07 15.77 30.18
N PRO A 300 3.35 15.38 31.43
CA PRO A 300 2.32 14.97 32.38
C PRO A 300 1.23 16.02 32.62
N ASP A 301 1.56 17.31 32.48
CA ASP A 301 0.59 18.41 32.62
C ASP A 301 -0.55 18.32 31.59
N ASN A 302 -0.30 17.65 30.46
CA ASN A 302 -1.26 17.50 29.36
C ASN A 302 -2.00 16.15 29.37
N ALA A 303 -1.72 15.26 30.32
CA ALA A 303 -2.27 13.89 30.34
C ALA A 303 -3.80 13.86 30.37
N GLN A 304 -4.43 14.73 31.18
CA GLN A 304 -5.89 14.84 31.24
C GLN A 304 -6.48 15.39 29.94
N LEU A 305 -5.85 16.40 29.35
CA LEU A 305 -6.33 17.05 28.13
C LEU A 305 -6.28 16.10 26.94
N LYS A 306 -5.15 15.41 26.73
CA LYS A 306 -5.01 14.51 25.57
C LYS A 306 -5.98 13.33 25.66
N LYS A 307 -6.21 12.80 26.87
CA LYS A 307 -7.24 11.77 27.09
C LYS A 307 -8.64 12.31 26.79
N ALA A 308 -8.99 13.47 27.33
CA ALA A 308 -10.30 14.09 27.08
C ALA A 308 -10.56 14.41 25.61
N ALA A 309 -9.51 14.79 24.86
CA ALA A 309 -9.61 15.01 23.41
C ALA A 309 -9.87 13.70 22.63
N TYR A 310 -9.17 12.62 23.00
CA TYR A 310 -9.40 11.28 22.43
C TYR A 310 -10.82 10.78 22.73
N ASP A 311 -11.23 10.81 24.01
CA ASP A 311 -12.58 10.40 24.43
C ASP A 311 -13.65 11.20 23.67
N GLN A 312 -13.50 12.53 23.61
CA GLN A 312 -14.44 13.41 22.91
C GLN A 312 -14.53 13.13 21.41
N ALA A 313 -13.41 12.81 20.74
CA ALA A 313 -13.42 12.44 19.33
C ALA A 313 -14.23 11.16 19.09
N HIS A 314 -14.08 10.15 19.94
CA HIS A 314 -14.77 8.86 19.81
C HIS A 314 -16.25 8.96 20.17
N GLU A 315 -16.60 9.77 21.16
CA GLU A 315 -17.98 9.96 21.60
C GLU A 315 -18.79 10.84 20.64
N LYS A 316 -18.16 11.83 20.00
CA LYS A 316 -18.88 12.89 19.27
C LYS A 316 -18.55 13.06 17.79
N LEU A 317 -17.35 12.70 17.35
CA LEU A 317 -16.95 12.87 15.95
C LEU A 317 -17.07 11.56 15.18
N LEU A 318 -16.55 10.45 15.74
CA LEU A 318 -16.57 9.14 15.09
C LEU A 318 -17.95 8.47 15.07
N THR A 319 -18.92 9.02 15.80
CA THR A 319 -20.33 8.60 15.77
C THR A 319 -21.13 9.26 14.65
N GLU A 320 -20.54 10.25 13.96
CA GLU A 320 -21.20 11.01 12.89
C GLU A 320 -20.94 10.39 11.51
N THR A 321 -21.80 10.75 10.54
CA THR A 321 -21.60 10.39 9.13
C THR A 321 -21.06 11.57 8.35
N GLY A 322 -19.86 11.41 7.78
CA GLY A 322 -19.23 12.41 6.94
C GLY A 322 -19.67 12.32 5.46
N THR A 323 -19.76 13.45 4.77
CA THR A 323 -20.12 13.52 3.34
C THR A 323 -19.06 14.18 2.46
N ALA A 324 -17.97 14.68 3.05
CA ALA A 324 -16.88 15.29 2.28
C ALA A 324 -16.14 14.23 1.44
N GLU A 325 -15.54 14.67 0.34
CA GLU A 325 -14.67 13.80 -0.46
C GLU A 325 -13.46 13.35 0.37
N ASP A 326 -13.23 12.04 0.43
CA ASP A 326 -12.04 11.49 1.07
C ASP A 326 -10.89 11.34 0.07
N ARG A 327 -10.12 12.42 -0.14
CA ARG A 327 -8.95 12.43 -1.04
C ARG A 327 -7.83 11.47 -0.60
N PHE A 328 -7.89 10.97 0.63
CA PHE A 328 -6.88 10.12 1.26
C PHE A 328 -7.38 8.69 1.48
N SER A 329 -8.47 8.25 0.84
CA SER A 329 -8.97 6.88 0.99
C SER A 329 -8.06 5.80 0.36
N ASP A 330 -7.15 6.18 -0.53
CA ASP A 330 -6.20 5.28 -1.19
C ASP A 330 -4.92 5.10 -0.36
N TYR A 331 -4.88 4.02 0.40
CA TYR A 331 -3.75 3.66 1.25
C TYR A 331 -2.43 3.53 0.48
N SER A 332 -2.42 2.87 -0.68
CA SER A 332 -1.19 2.59 -1.44
C SER A 332 -0.60 3.88 -2.00
N LYS A 333 -1.46 4.76 -2.52
CA LYS A 333 -1.06 6.11 -2.96
C LYS A 333 -0.51 6.93 -1.79
N ASN A 334 -1.18 6.93 -0.65
CA ASN A 334 -0.73 7.64 0.55
C ASN A 334 0.64 7.14 1.02
N LYS A 335 0.84 5.82 1.11
CA LYS A 335 2.11 5.19 1.49
C LYS A 335 3.23 5.61 0.56
N ALA A 336 3.02 5.53 -0.75
CA ALA A 336 4.01 5.90 -1.76
C ALA A 336 4.39 7.39 -1.67
N GLN A 337 3.40 8.27 -1.58
CA GLN A 337 3.62 9.72 -1.50
C GLN A 337 4.31 10.12 -0.19
N PHE A 338 3.84 9.61 0.96
CA PHE A 338 4.45 9.91 2.24
C PHE A 338 5.90 9.40 2.31
N THR A 339 6.14 8.15 1.87
CA THR A 339 7.48 7.55 1.86
C THR A 339 8.44 8.32 0.97
N GLN A 340 8.02 8.73 -0.23
CA GLN A 340 8.83 9.53 -1.13
C GLN A 340 9.19 10.90 -0.51
N ARG A 341 8.27 11.52 0.23
CA ARG A 341 8.47 12.84 0.88
C ARG A 341 9.25 12.78 2.19
N LEU A 342 9.57 11.59 2.73
CA LEU A 342 10.48 11.48 3.87
C LEU A 342 11.89 11.96 3.51
N THR A 343 12.30 11.74 2.27
CA THR A 343 13.65 12.04 1.77
C THR A 343 13.67 12.89 0.50
N TYR A 344 12.51 13.10 -0.15
CA TYR A 344 12.40 13.75 -1.47
C TYR A 344 13.33 13.15 -2.53
N SER A 345 13.58 11.85 -2.42
CA SER A 345 14.48 11.10 -3.31
C SER A 345 15.94 11.58 -3.30
N PHE A 346 16.36 12.36 -2.29
CA PHE A 346 17.78 12.68 -2.11
C PHE A 346 18.57 11.41 -1.79
N PRO A 347 19.76 11.21 -2.38
CA PRO A 347 20.59 10.05 -2.08
C PRO A 347 21.17 10.12 -0.67
N GLN A 348 21.53 8.97 -0.13
CA GLN A 348 22.33 8.90 1.10
C GLN A 348 23.73 9.45 0.83
N ILE A 349 24.21 10.32 1.72
CA ILE A 349 25.53 10.96 1.67
C ILE A 349 26.44 10.56 2.83
N ASN A 350 25.87 9.91 3.84
CA ASN A 350 26.52 9.43 5.06
C ASN A 350 26.37 7.91 5.17
N SER A 351 26.97 7.31 6.20
CA SER A 351 26.90 5.85 6.45
C SER A 351 25.47 5.34 6.48
N THR A 352 25.22 4.25 5.76
CA THR A 352 23.89 3.63 5.59
C THR A 352 23.64 2.47 6.55
N VAL A 353 24.58 2.19 7.45
CA VAL A 353 24.55 1.05 8.38
C VAL A 353 24.41 1.46 9.85
N LYS A 354 24.15 2.75 10.14
CA LYS A 354 23.85 3.16 11.51
C LYS A 354 22.51 2.54 11.95
N PRO A 355 22.45 1.85 13.11
CA PRO A 355 21.22 1.33 13.67
C PRO A 355 20.16 2.44 13.84
N ALA A 356 18.89 2.08 13.79
CA ALA A 356 17.83 3.00 14.20
C ALA A 356 17.95 3.28 15.70
N VAL A 357 17.78 4.54 16.09
CA VAL A 357 17.65 4.96 17.48
C VAL A 357 16.29 5.62 17.64
N VAL A 358 15.68 5.44 18.80
CA VAL A 358 14.35 5.99 19.09
C VAL A 358 14.48 7.06 20.17
N PRO A 359 14.08 8.30 19.91
CA PRO A 359 14.16 9.37 20.89
C PRO A 359 13.38 9.05 22.18
N LYS A 360 13.79 9.63 23.31
CA LYS A 360 13.02 9.54 24.56
C LYS A 360 11.62 10.14 24.36
N GLY A 361 10.57 9.43 24.78
CA GLY A 361 9.19 9.90 24.70
C GLY A 361 8.52 9.76 23.33
N ALA A 362 9.24 9.30 22.29
CA ALA A 362 8.66 9.14 20.96
C ALA A 362 7.53 8.10 20.90
N GLU A 363 7.53 7.12 21.82
CA GLU A 363 6.47 6.11 21.94
C GLU A 363 5.06 6.68 22.18
N VAL A 364 4.94 7.92 22.66
CA VAL A 364 3.65 8.59 22.84
C VAL A 364 2.94 8.86 21.51
N LEU A 365 3.70 8.98 20.41
CA LEU A 365 3.17 9.24 19.06
C LEU A 365 2.32 8.09 18.52
N LEU A 366 2.48 6.88 19.07
CA LEU A 366 1.71 5.69 18.70
C LEU A 366 0.76 5.25 19.83
N GLU A 367 0.64 6.03 20.92
CA GLU A 367 -0.07 5.63 22.13
C GLU A 367 -1.54 5.29 21.87
N THR A 368 -2.25 6.11 21.09
CA THR A 368 -3.67 5.89 20.76
C THR A 368 -3.86 5.02 19.52
N ARG A 369 -2.85 4.96 18.63
CA ARG A 369 -2.89 4.10 17.43
C ARG A 369 -2.62 2.64 17.76
N LEU A 370 -1.67 2.34 18.66
CA LEU A 370 -1.30 1.00 19.09
C LEU A 370 -1.45 0.88 20.62
N PRO A 371 -2.69 1.00 21.15
CA PRO A 371 -2.91 1.20 22.58
C PRO A 371 -2.79 -0.08 23.41
N TYR A 372 -2.76 -1.24 22.76
CA TYR A 372 -2.53 -2.56 23.36
C TYR A 372 -1.04 -2.92 23.50
N LEU A 373 -0.14 -2.11 22.93
CA LEU A 373 1.30 -2.28 23.09
C LEU A 373 1.82 -1.54 24.33
N SER A 374 2.89 -2.04 24.94
CA SER A 374 3.63 -1.29 25.97
C SER A 374 4.38 -0.10 25.36
N ALA A 375 4.93 0.78 26.21
CA ALA A 375 5.81 1.85 25.76
C ALA A 375 7.04 1.29 25.03
N GLU A 376 7.67 0.25 25.58
CA GLU A 376 8.84 -0.43 25.04
C GLU A 376 8.54 -1.07 23.68
N GLN A 377 7.36 -1.69 23.55
CA GLN A 377 6.90 -2.26 22.28
C GLN A 377 6.67 -1.19 21.21
N ARG A 378 6.05 -0.06 21.56
CA ARG A 378 5.92 1.08 20.65
C ARG A 378 7.29 1.63 20.22
N ARG A 379 8.29 1.63 21.11
CA ARG A 379 9.68 1.96 20.74
C ARG A 379 10.26 0.94 19.76
N ALA A 380 10.02 -0.35 19.95
CA ALA A 380 10.45 -1.39 18.99
C ALA A 380 9.78 -1.23 17.61
N VAL A 381 8.49 -0.88 17.57
CA VAL A 381 7.78 -0.53 16.33
C VAL A 381 8.44 0.66 15.64
N LEU A 382 8.71 1.76 16.36
CA LEU A 382 9.40 2.93 15.81
C LEU A 382 10.80 2.60 15.29
N ALA A 383 11.56 1.76 16.00
CA ALA A 383 12.90 1.37 15.59
C ALA A 383 12.89 0.51 14.31
N THR A 384 11.99 -0.46 14.23
CA THR A 384 11.93 -1.44 13.12
C THR A 384 11.31 -0.88 11.85
N THR A 385 10.61 0.25 11.94
CA THR A 385 10.01 0.95 10.80
C THR A 385 10.77 2.19 10.37
N ALA A 386 11.80 2.61 11.13
CA ALA A 386 12.63 3.75 10.80
C ALA A 386 13.30 3.60 9.44
N ILE A 387 13.41 4.69 8.68
CA ILE A 387 14.14 4.67 7.41
C ILE A 387 15.64 4.43 7.65
N GLN A 388 16.34 3.95 6.62
CA GLN A 388 17.79 3.74 6.67
C GLN A 388 18.54 5.04 6.98
N SER A 389 19.70 4.93 7.64
CA SER A 389 20.58 6.05 7.92
C SER A 389 21.24 6.61 6.67
N GLY A 390 21.89 7.75 6.80
CA GLY A 390 22.77 8.29 5.77
C GLY A 390 22.13 9.35 4.88
N TYR A 391 20.82 9.57 4.97
CA TYR A 391 20.16 10.66 4.27
C TYR A 391 20.59 12.03 4.83
N PRO A 392 20.70 13.08 3.99
CA PRO A 392 21.00 14.43 4.46
C PRO A 392 20.02 14.84 5.56
N LEU A 393 20.51 15.52 6.61
CA LEU A 393 19.73 16.04 7.75
C LEU A 393 19.14 14.99 8.71
N LEU A 394 18.88 13.75 8.30
CA LEU A 394 18.00 12.85 9.04
C LEU A 394 18.68 11.99 10.12
N ASP A 395 20.01 11.89 10.13
CA ASP A 395 20.78 11.19 11.18
C ASP A 395 20.98 12.09 12.43
N ASP A 396 19.93 12.72 12.95
CA ASP A 396 20.05 13.57 14.14
C ASP A 396 20.46 12.76 15.39
N PRO A 397 21.06 13.39 16.40
CA PRO A 397 21.60 12.68 17.57
C PRO A 397 20.59 11.87 18.38
N GLU A 398 19.30 12.21 18.32
CA GLU A 398 18.25 11.51 19.07
C GLU A 398 17.46 10.51 18.22
N GLY A 399 17.39 10.71 16.90
CA GLY A 399 16.74 9.82 15.92
C GLY A 399 15.39 10.28 15.39
N TRP A 400 14.98 11.53 15.65
CA TRP A 400 13.72 12.10 15.19
C TRP A 400 13.57 12.09 13.66
N GLY A 401 14.66 12.34 12.95
CA GLY A 401 14.72 12.46 11.50
C GLY A 401 14.32 11.20 10.75
N ARG A 402 14.63 10.04 11.34
CA ARG A 402 14.43 8.72 10.70
C ARG A 402 13.11 8.06 11.03
N LEU A 403 12.31 8.62 11.94
CA LEU A 403 11.00 8.07 12.27
C LEU A 403 10.08 8.07 11.03
N ASN A 404 9.53 6.90 10.72
CA ASN A 404 8.52 6.71 9.69
C ASN A 404 7.18 6.36 10.35
N LEU A 405 6.47 7.39 10.82
CA LEU A 405 5.21 7.20 11.55
C LEU A 405 4.10 6.58 10.69
N PHE A 406 4.15 6.73 9.37
CA PHE A 406 3.20 6.07 8.47
C PHE A 406 3.36 4.56 8.53
N ALA A 407 4.58 4.04 8.36
CA ALA A 407 4.85 2.61 8.50
C ALA A 407 4.66 2.14 9.95
N ALA A 408 5.04 2.92 10.94
CA ALA A 408 4.88 2.57 12.35
C ALA A 408 3.40 2.37 12.76
N ALA A 409 2.46 3.08 12.14
CA ALA A 409 1.03 2.88 12.35
C ALA A 409 0.51 1.52 11.84
N ASP A 410 1.28 0.82 11.01
CA ASP A 410 0.97 -0.53 10.50
C ASP A 410 1.63 -1.64 11.32
N GLY A 411 2.12 -1.33 12.53
CA GLY A 411 2.74 -2.30 13.44
C GLY A 411 4.24 -2.50 13.21
N TYR A 412 4.78 -3.63 13.68
CA TYR A 412 6.21 -3.94 13.61
C TYR A 412 6.72 -4.01 12.16
N GLY A 413 7.96 -3.58 11.91
CA GLY A 413 8.68 -3.88 10.64
C GLY A 413 9.56 -5.13 10.73
N ALA A 414 9.90 -5.55 11.96
CA ALA A 414 10.65 -6.77 12.23
C ALA A 414 10.45 -7.23 13.68
N PHE A 415 10.53 -8.54 13.91
CA PHE A 415 10.68 -9.13 15.23
C PHE A 415 12.17 -9.41 15.47
N ASN A 416 12.88 -8.44 16.05
CA ASN A 416 14.30 -8.62 16.42
C ASN A 416 14.47 -9.50 17.68
N SER A 417 13.41 -9.60 18.47
CA SER A 417 13.24 -10.52 19.60
C SER A 417 11.78 -10.96 19.63
N ASP A 418 11.45 -11.95 20.47
CA ASP A 418 10.07 -12.41 20.63
C ASP A 418 9.15 -11.28 21.09
N VAL A 419 7.96 -11.22 20.51
CA VAL A 419 6.95 -10.19 20.76
C VAL A 419 5.69 -10.86 21.29
N THR A 420 5.20 -10.40 22.45
CA THR A 420 3.89 -10.81 22.98
C THR A 420 2.88 -9.68 22.86
N VAL A 421 1.72 -9.92 22.28
CA VAL A 421 0.64 -8.93 22.15
C VAL A 421 -0.65 -9.43 22.78
N SER A 422 -1.37 -8.53 23.47
CA SER A 422 -2.64 -8.85 24.14
C SER A 422 -3.72 -7.83 23.76
N LEU A 423 -4.65 -8.24 22.91
CA LEU A 423 -5.83 -7.46 22.53
C LEU A 423 -7.05 -7.96 23.32
N ASP A 424 -8.01 -7.08 23.58
CA ASP A 424 -9.18 -7.33 24.44
C ASP A 424 -10.48 -7.02 23.69
N ALA A 425 -11.20 -8.07 23.28
CA ALA A 425 -12.47 -7.96 22.56
C ALA A 425 -13.59 -7.28 23.36
N ALA A 426 -13.47 -7.15 24.69
CA ALA A 426 -14.47 -6.44 25.50
C ALA A 426 -14.31 -4.91 25.41
N LYS A 427 -13.20 -4.42 24.86
CA LYS A 427 -12.97 -3.00 24.58
C LYS A 427 -13.42 -2.66 23.15
N SER A 428 -13.30 -1.39 22.77
CA SER A 428 -13.62 -0.90 21.42
C SER A 428 -12.37 -0.48 20.65
N GLY A 429 -12.52 -0.27 19.34
CA GLY A 429 -11.46 0.23 18.47
C GLY A 429 -10.22 -0.68 18.47
N PHE A 430 -9.04 -0.07 18.43
CA PHE A 430 -7.77 -0.80 18.34
C PHE A 430 -7.44 -1.68 19.55
N TYR A 431 -8.10 -1.49 20.70
CA TYR A 431 -7.93 -2.43 21.81
C TYR A 431 -8.51 -3.81 21.50
N ALA A 432 -9.58 -3.88 20.71
CA ALA A 432 -10.28 -5.13 20.39
C ALA A 432 -9.78 -5.79 19.12
N ALA A 433 -9.52 -4.99 18.08
CA ALA A 433 -9.03 -5.50 16.81
C ALA A 433 -8.07 -4.53 16.14
N ASP A 434 -6.99 -5.04 15.56
CA ASP A 434 -6.07 -4.25 14.76
C ASP A 434 -5.50 -5.08 13.60
N ARG A 435 -4.91 -4.38 12.63
CA ARG A 435 -4.25 -4.96 11.46
C ARG A 435 -2.82 -4.43 11.34
N TRP A 436 -1.87 -5.35 11.18
CA TRP A 436 -0.50 -5.04 10.80
C TRP A 436 -0.29 -5.28 9.30
N ARG A 437 0.22 -4.25 8.60
CA ARG A 437 0.41 -4.25 7.14
C ARG A 437 1.86 -4.22 6.69
N ASN A 438 2.79 -4.07 7.62
CA ASN A 438 4.20 -4.13 7.27
C ASN A 438 4.61 -5.56 6.93
N ASP A 439 5.62 -5.68 6.06
CA ASP A 439 6.32 -6.94 5.82
C ASP A 439 7.26 -7.18 7.01
N ILE A 440 6.87 -8.10 7.90
CA ILE A 440 7.58 -8.35 9.15
C ILE A 440 8.69 -9.36 8.92
N SER A 441 9.93 -8.93 9.15
CA SER A 441 11.14 -9.77 9.09
C SER A 441 11.69 -10.08 10.49
N GLY A 442 12.88 -10.68 10.58
CA GLY A 442 13.60 -10.86 11.85
C GLY A 442 13.56 -12.29 12.41
N THR A 443 14.31 -12.54 13.48
CA THR A 443 14.49 -13.89 14.06
C THR A 443 13.55 -14.19 15.23
N GLY A 444 12.90 -13.18 15.78
CA GLY A 444 11.95 -13.30 16.89
C GLY A 444 10.60 -13.86 16.46
N GLY A 445 9.88 -14.41 17.43
CA GLY A 445 8.53 -14.96 17.28
C GLY A 445 7.42 -14.01 17.71
N LEU A 446 6.17 -14.44 17.50
CA LEU A 446 4.96 -13.73 17.90
C LEU A 446 4.13 -14.59 18.85
N THR A 447 3.85 -14.11 20.05
CA THR A 447 2.85 -14.69 20.96
C THR A 447 1.61 -13.80 20.97
N LYS A 448 0.47 -14.33 20.50
CA LYS A 448 -0.83 -13.68 20.56
C LYS A 448 -1.62 -14.17 21.77
N GLU A 449 -1.87 -13.27 22.70
CA GLU A 449 -2.70 -13.47 23.89
C GLU A 449 -3.90 -12.49 23.87
N GLY A 450 -4.75 -12.56 24.90
CA GLY A 450 -5.96 -11.75 25.00
C GLY A 450 -7.07 -12.16 24.02
N THR A 451 -8.30 -11.74 24.29
CA THR A 451 -9.51 -12.18 23.57
C THR A 451 -9.71 -11.51 22.21
N GLY A 452 -8.99 -10.43 21.92
CA GLY A 452 -9.13 -9.65 20.68
C GLY A 452 -8.51 -10.28 19.43
N THR A 453 -8.60 -9.58 18.30
CA THR A 453 -8.17 -10.04 16.98
C THR A 453 -6.96 -9.25 16.46
N LEU A 454 -5.91 -9.95 16.02
CA LEU A 454 -4.82 -9.34 15.26
C LEU A 454 -4.81 -9.91 13.84
N LYS A 455 -4.82 -9.02 12.83
CA LYS A 455 -4.67 -9.41 11.41
C LYS A 455 -3.27 -9.14 10.91
N LEU A 456 -2.64 -10.11 10.25
CA LEU A 456 -1.33 -9.98 9.61
C LEU A 456 -1.51 -10.00 8.09
N THR A 457 -1.13 -8.89 7.43
CA THR A 457 -1.44 -8.70 6.00
C THR A 457 -0.22 -8.40 5.14
N GLY A 458 0.95 -8.20 5.76
CA GLY A 458 2.22 -8.08 5.06
C GLY A 458 2.77 -9.44 4.61
N SER A 459 3.71 -9.40 3.67
CA SER A 459 4.46 -10.56 3.20
C SER A 459 5.57 -10.89 4.20
N ASN A 460 5.19 -11.57 5.28
CA ASN A 460 6.08 -11.79 6.43
C ASN A 460 7.14 -12.86 6.15
N SER A 461 8.32 -12.66 6.74
CA SER A 461 9.51 -13.52 6.60
C SER A 461 10.20 -13.78 7.94
N TYR A 462 9.61 -13.38 9.06
CA TYR A 462 10.17 -13.65 10.38
C TYR A 462 10.30 -15.16 10.61
N SER A 463 11.39 -15.57 11.23
CA SER A 463 11.74 -16.99 11.39
C SER A 463 11.43 -17.56 12.76
N GLY A 464 11.13 -16.71 13.74
CA GLY A 464 10.65 -17.18 15.04
C GLY A 464 9.26 -17.78 14.93
N GLY A 465 8.90 -18.62 15.88
CA GLY A 465 7.59 -19.27 15.91
C GLY A 465 6.45 -18.29 16.22
N THR A 466 5.24 -18.67 15.84
CA THR A 466 4.00 -17.99 16.19
C THR A 466 3.23 -18.85 17.18
N GLU A 467 2.87 -18.30 18.33
CA GLU A 467 2.06 -18.98 19.36
C GLU A 467 0.76 -18.22 19.59
N VAL A 468 -0.38 -18.89 19.44
CA VAL A 468 -1.71 -18.32 19.69
C VAL A 468 -2.29 -18.91 20.96
N LYS A 469 -2.26 -18.15 22.05
CA LYS A 469 -2.77 -18.59 23.35
C LYS A 469 -4.21 -18.19 23.62
N ALA A 470 -4.71 -17.13 22.97
CA ALA A 470 -6.09 -16.67 23.09
C ALA A 470 -6.50 -15.71 21.95
N GLY A 471 -7.81 -15.54 21.79
CA GLY A 471 -8.40 -14.64 20.79
C GLY A 471 -8.13 -15.13 19.38
N THR A 472 -8.03 -14.20 18.44
CA THR A 472 -7.88 -14.53 17.01
C THR A 472 -6.59 -13.96 16.45
N LEU A 473 -5.83 -14.80 15.73
CA LEU A 473 -4.77 -14.38 14.81
C LEU A 473 -5.19 -14.74 13.39
N GLU A 474 -5.37 -13.74 12.55
CA GLU A 474 -5.85 -13.87 11.18
C GLU A 474 -4.71 -13.57 10.20
N GLY A 475 -4.51 -14.44 9.21
CA GLY A 475 -3.53 -14.24 8.13
C GLY A 475 -4.24 -13.86 6.82
N ASP A 476 -4.01 -12.64 6.34
CA ASP A 476 -4.58 -12.13 5.07
C ASP A 476 -3.49 -11.99 3.97
N SER A 477 -2.40 -12.74 4.07
CA SER A 477 -1.38 -12.81 3.02
C SER A 477 -0.79 -14.22 2.91
N ALA A 478 -0.23 -14.55 1.75
CA ALA A 478 0.29 -15.88 1.45
C ALA A 478 1.40 -16.34 2.42
N THR A 479 2.12 -15.41 3.07
CA THR A 479 3.18 -15.72 4.04
C THR A 479 2.94 -15.05 5.40
N ALA A 480 1.69 -14.74 5.75
CA ALA A 480 1.34 -13.98 6.94
C ALA A 480 1.95 -14.53 8.25
N PHE A 481 2.14 -15.85 8.34
CA PHE A 481 2.69 -16.52 9.54
C PHE A 481 4.22 -16.69 9.53
N GLY A 482 4.92 -16.10 8.56
CA GLY A 482 6.38 -16.18 8.46
C GLY A 482 6.89 -17.58 8.11
N SER A 483 8.16 -17.84 8.43
CA SER A 483 8.81 -19.12 8.14
C SER A 483 8.91 -20.07 9.34
N GLY A 484 8.53 -19.60 10.53
CA GLY A 484 8.58 -20.39 11.76
C GLY A 484 7.40 -21.35 11.94
N ASP A 485 7.42 -22.09 13.04
CA ASP A 485 6.32 -22.96 13.46
C ASP A 485 5.11 -22.13 13.92
N VAL A 486 3.90 -22.65 13.75
CA VAL A 486 2.66 -22.06 14.28
C VAL A 486 2.05 -23.03 15.31
N VAL A 487 1.87 -22.55 16.53
CA VAL A 487 1.30 -23.32 17.65
C VAL A 487 0.01 -22.65 18.12
N ASN A 488 -1.12 -23.30 17.90
CA ASN A 488 -2.43 -22.86 18.40
C ASN A 488 -2.79 -23.60 19.70
N VAL A 489 -2.82 -22.89 20.82
CA VAL A 489 -3.03 -23.47 22.16
C VAL A 489 -4.51 -23.40 22.55
N HIS A 490 -5.08 -22.21 22.65
CA HIS A 490 -6.51 -22.02 23.00
C HIS A 490 -7.21 -20.93 22.17
N GLY A 491 -6.57 -20.42 21.11
CA GLY A 491 -7.12 -19.35 20.28
C GLY A 491 -7.67 -19.86 18.95
N SER A 492 -7.92 -18.89 18.06
CA SER A 492 -8.29 -19.14 16.67
C SER A 492 -7.17 -18.69 15.75
N VAL A 493 -6.70 -19.60 14.90
CA VAL A 493 -5.88 -19.27 13.73
C VAL A 493 -6.83 -19.23 12.55
N VAL A 494 -6.92 -18.08 11.88
CA VAL A 494 -7.83 -17.88 10.75
C VAL A 494 -7.02 -17.67 9.48
N GLU A 495 -7.34 -18.44 8.46
CA GLU A 495 -6.89 -18.25 7.09
C GLU A 495 -7.94 -17.43 6.34
N ASN A 496 -7.55 -16.26 5.83
CA ASN A 496 -8.44 -15.34 5.14
C ASN A 496 -7.80 -14.78 3.86
N VAL A 497 -7.32 -15.68 3.00
CA VAL A 497 -6.75 -15.33 1.69
C VAL A 497 -7.48 -16.04 0.56
N TYR A 498 -7.54 -15.37 -0.59
CA TYR A 498 -7.88 -16.05 -1.84
C TYR A 498 -6.67 -16.88 -2.29
N GLY A 499 -6.81 -18.20 -2.30
CA GLY A 499 -5.78 -19.15 -2.67
C GLY A 499 -4.97 -19.64 -1.47
N LYS A 500 -3.65 -19.68 -1.64
CA LYS A 500 -2.79 -20.44 -0.73
C LYS A 500 -2.13 -19.56 0.33
N ILE A 501 -2.33 -19.89 1.60
CA ILE A 501 -1.49 -19.42 2.70
C ILE A 501 -0.44 -20.48 3.05
N THR A 502 0.77 -20.05 3.41
CA THR A 502 1.87 -20.94 3.75
C THR A 502 2.28 -20.76 5.20
N ILE A 503 2.37 -21.87 5.94
CA ILE A 503 3.14 -21.96 7.18
C ILE A 503 4.49 -22.59 6.82
N GLY A 504 5.56 -21.80 6.96
CA GLY A 504 6.91 -22.25 6.60
C GLY A 504 7.47 -23.33 7.54
N GLY A 505 7.00 -23.39 8.79
CA GLY A 505 7.35 -24.42 9.76
C GLY A 505 6.28 -25.50 9.94
N ALA A 506 6.27 -26.12 11.11
CA ALA A 506 5.23 -27.04 11.56
C ALA A 506 3.97 -26.29 12.02
N PHE A 507 2.82 -26.96 11.95
CA PHE A 507 1.57 -26.50 12.54
C PHE A 507 1.13 -27.45 13.65
N SER A 508 0.89 -26.93 14.85
CA SER A 508 0.39 -27.73 15.98
C SER A 508 -0.83 -27.06 16.61
N GLN A 509 -1.91 -27.81 16.77
CA GLN A 509 -3.12 -27.35 17.46
C GLN A 509 -3.42 -28.23 18.66
N ALA A 510 -3.70 -27.60 19.80
CA ALA A 510 -4.16 -28.26 21.02
C ALA A 510 -5.69 -28.42 21.06
N ALA A 511 -6.21 -29.12 22.08
CA ALA A 511 -7.61 -29.54 22.14
C ALA A 511 -8.63 -28.39 22.19
N GLU A 512 -8.23 -27.22 22.71
CA GLU A 512 -9.10 -26.04 22.82
C GLU A 512 -8.86 -25.03 21.68
N GLY A 513 -7.90 -25.29 20.79
CA GLY A 513 -7.63 -24.45 19.62
C GLY A 513 -8.68 -24.64 18.52
N THR A 514 -8.92 -23.56 17.77
CA THR A 514 -9.71 -23.57 16.53
C THR A 514 -8.83 -23.17 15.35
N LEU A 515 -8.85 -23.98 14.29
CA LEU A 515 -8.36 -23.58 12.97
C LEU A 515 -9.57 -23.24 12.13
N GLU A 516 -9.63 -22.03 11.59
CA GLU A 516 -10.69 -21.54 10.71
C GLU A 516 -10.13 -21.35 9.30
N LEU A 517 -10.81 -21.94 8.32
CA LEU A 517 -10.46 -21.86 6.90
C LEU A 517 -11.65 -21.27 6.14
N ASN A 518 -11.44 -20.11 5.52
CA ASN A 518 -12.46 -19.38 4.79
C ASN A 518 -12.37 -19.74 3.30
N LEU A 519 -13.30 -20.58 2.84
CA LEU A 519 -13.31 -21.08 1.47
C LEU A 519 -14.21 -20.23 0.57
N THR A 520 -13.57 -19.56 -0.37
CA THR A 520 -14.15 -18.85 -1.51
C THR A 520 -13.97 -19.61 -2.83
N GLY A 521 -13.07 -20.60 -2.85
CA GLY A 521 -12.82 -21.51 -3.96
C GLY A 521 -12.03 -22.76 -3.55
N ALA A 522 -11.88 -23.72 -4.47
CA ALA A 522 -11.14 -24.97 -4.19
C ALA A 522 -9.61 -24.80 -4.10
N GLY A 523 -9.10 -23.61 -4.44
CA GLY A 523 -7.69 -23.25 -4.32
C GLY A 523 -7.32 -22.69 -2.94
N ASP A 524 -8.31 -22.48 -2.09
CA ASP A 524 -8.12 -21.93 -0.75
C ASP A 524 -7.60 -23.04 0.16
N VAL A 525 -6.32 -22.94 0.51
CA VAL A 525 -5.60 -24.04 1.14
C VAL A 525 -4.51 -23.54 2.08
N LEU A 526 -4.44 -24.18 3.25
CA LEU A 526 -3.34 -24.03 4.18
C LEU A 526 -2.19 -24.98 3.82
N ASP A 527 -1.10 -24.44 3.31
CA ASP A 527 0.10 -25.19 2.92
C ASP A 527 1.13 -25.20 4.06
N VAL A 528 1.26 -26.33 4.75
CA VAL A 528 2.20 -26.51 5.85
C VAL A 528 3.44 -27.23 5.35
N LYS A 529 4.60 -26.58 5.47
CA LYS A 529 5.89 -27.16 5.04
C LYS A 529 6.48 -28.14 6.04
N GLY A 530 6.16 -27.97 7.32
CA GLY A 530 6.55 -28.87 8.40
C GLY A 530 5.49 -29.92 8.74
N LYS A 531 5.65 -30.49 9.93
CA LYS A 531 4.71 -31.49 10.47
C LYS A 531 3.41 -30.85 10.93
N ILE A 532 2.35 -31.65 10.92
CA ILE A 532 1.04 -31.25 11.46
C ILE A 532 0.73 -32.08 12.70
N SER A 533 0.39 -31.42 13.81
CA SER A 533 -0.29 -32.04 14.94
C SER A 533 -1.72 -31.50 15.05
N ALA A 534 -2.69 -32.29 14.62
CA ALA A 534 -4.11 -31.89 14.60
C ALA A 534 -4.85 -32.36 15.86
N SER A 535 -5.54 -31.43 16.51
CA SER A 535 -6.46 -31.64 17.63
C SER A 535 -7.51 -30.52 17.63
N GLY A 536 -8.46 -30.56 18.56
CA GLY A 536 -9.44 -29.48 18.72
C GLY A 536 -10.35 -29.29 17.52
N LYS A 537 -10.73 -28.04 17.24
CA LYS A 537 -11.75 -27.70 16.25
C LYS A 537 -11.14 -27.31 14.90
N LEU A 538 -11.69 -27.86 13.82
CA LEU A 538 -11.57 -27.33 12.47
C LEU A 538 -12.91 -26.71 12.07
N GLN A 539 -12.89 -25.41 11.79
CA GLN A 539 -14.01 -24.66 11.24
C GLN A 539 -13.75 -24.38 9.77
N ILE A 540 -14.75 -24.64 8.94
CA ILE A 540 -14.71 -24.42 7.50
C ILE A 540 -15.91 -23.53 7.16
N ASP A 541 -15.62 -22.33 6.67
CA ASP A 541 -16.64 -21.34 6.32
C ASP A 541 -16.67 -21.18 4.81
N PHE A 542 -17.78 -21.57 4.19
CA PHE A 542 -18.02 -21.29 2.77
C PHE A 542 -18.50 -19.84 2.63
N GLU A 543 -17.65 -18.99 2.06
CA GLU A 543 -17.91 -17.56 1.90
C GLU A 543 -18.25 -17.19 0.45
N ASN A 544 -18.68 -15.94 0.23
CA ASN A 544 -18.94 -15.38 -1.11
C ASN A 544 -19.88 -16.23 -1.99
N SER A 545 -20.81 -16.94 -1.36
CA SER A 545 -21.74 -17.89 -2.01
C SER A 545 -21.03 -19.03 -2.74
N TYR A 546 -19.78 -19.35 -2.39
CA TYR A 546 -19.05 -20.47 -2.96
C TYR A 546 -19.78 -21.78 -2.71
N VAL A 547 -20.09 -22.50 -3.79
CA VAL A 547 -20.66 -23.84 -3.74
C VAL A 547 -19.66 -24.82 -4.33
N PRO A 548 -19.09 -25.71 -3.50
CA PRO A 548 -18.10 -26.66 -3.98
C PRO A 548 -18.72 -27.65 -4.96
N ALA A 549 -17.95 -28.02 -5.99
CA ALA A 549 -18.26 -29.17 -6.82
C ALA A 549 -18.12 -30.47 -6.00
N GLY A 550 -18.80 -31.53 -6.43
CA GLY A 550 -18.61 -32.85 -5.85
C GLY A 550 -17.18 -33.33 -6.10
N GLY A 551 -16.54 -33.91 -5.08
CA GLY A 551 -15.15 -34.34 -5.16
C GLY A 551 -14.34 -33.98 -3.91
N LEU A 552 -13.01 -34.10 -4.03
CA LEU A 552 -12.07 -33.77 -2.97
C LEU A 552 -11.57 -32.34 -3.14
N ILE A 553 -11.67 -31.56 -2.07
CA ILE A 553 -11.10 -30.21 -1.97
C ILE A 553 -9.99 -30.23 -0.92
N PRO A 554 -8.73 -29.96 -1.27
CA PRO A 554 -7.66 -29.81 -0.28
C PRO A 554 -7.99 -28.67 0.67
N LEU A 555 -7.90 -28.91 1.98
CA LEU A 555 -8.03 -27.89 3.02
C LEU A 555 -6.66 -27.55 3.60
N ILE A 556 -5.86 -28.58 3.84
CA ILE A 556 -4.52 -28.47 4.40
C ILE A 556 -3.59 -29.43 3.66
N THR A 557 -2.49 -28.94 3.09
CA THR A 557 -1.46 -29.77 2.45
C THR A 557 -0.21 -29.88 3.31
N HIS A 558 0.42 -31.05 3.32
CA HIS A 558 1.65 -31.32 4.06
C HIS A 558 2.47 -32.45 3.40
N GLY A 559 3.70 -32.67 3.86
CA GLY A 559 4.52 -33.79 3.38
C GLY A 559 3.90 -35.17 3.70
N ASP A 560 4.28 -36.20 2.93
CA ASP A 560 3.78 -37.56 3.14
C ASP A 560 4.02 -38.06 4.57
N ASN A 561 2.96 -38.53 5.21
CA ASN A 561 2.92 -39.05 6.57
C ASN A 561 3.43 -38.06 7.63
N GLN A 562 3.34 -36.74 7.38
CA GLN A 562 3.76 -35.71 8.33
C GLN A 562 2.67 -35.22 9.29
N ARG A 563 1.46 -35.80 9.22
CA ARG A 563 0.37 -35.49 10.15
C ARG A 563 0.25 -36.53 11.26
N SER A 564 0.20 -36.06 12.49
CA SER A 564 -0.27 -36.79 13.68
C SER A 564 -1.60 -36.23 14.16
N GLY A 565 -2.49 -37.10 14.67
CA GLY A 565 -3.79 -36.69 15.17
C GLY A 565 -4.82 -36.34 14.09
N GLN A 566 -6.03 -36.00 14.55
CA GLN A 566 -7.18 -35.56 13.74
C GLN A 566 -7.92 -34.48 14.54
N PHE A 567 -8.60 -33.56 13.86
CA PHE A 567 -9.48 -32.62 14.52
C PHE A 567 -10.63 -33.37 15.19
N THR A 568 -10.87 -33.07 16.47
CA THR A 568 -11.88 -33.74 17.31
C THR A 568 -13.27 -33.15 17.13
N SER A 569 -13.35 -31.92 16.63
CA SER A 569 -14.59 -31.23 16.28
C SER A 569 -14.50 -30.64 14.87
N ILE A 570 -15.49 -30.90 14.04
CA ILE A 570 -15.59 -30.34 12.68
C ILE A 570 -16.85 -29.48 12.62
N GLN A 571 -16.70 -28.22 12.24
CA GLN A 571 -17.81 -27.33 11.92
C GLN A 571 -17.71 -26.90 10.47
N ILE A 572 -18.82 -27.02 9.74
CA ILE A 572 -18.92 -26.60 8.35
C ILE A 572 -20.10 -25.64 8.25
N ASN A 573 -19.84 -24.39 7.89
CA ASN A 573 -20.86 -23.36 7.74
C ASN A 573 -20.95 -22.93 6.26
N GLY A 574 -22.13 -22.47 5.83
CA GLY A 574 -22.33 -21.96 4.47
C GLY A 574 -22.47 -23.01 3.36
N LEU A 575 -22.32 -24.31 3.67
CA LEU A 575 -22.54 -25.38 2.68
C LEU A 575 -24.05 -25.51 2.34
N PRO A 576 -24.44 -25.47 1.05
CA PRO A 576 -25.84 -25.65 0.66
C PRO A 576 -26.38 -27.03 1.05
N SER A 577 -27.69 -27.12 1.36
CA SER A 577 -28.36 -28.39 1.73
C SER A 577 -28.35 -29.45 0.61
N THR A 578 -28.10 -29.06 -0.63
CA THR A 578 -27.91 -29.95 -1.79
C THR A 578 -26.56 -30.66 -1.78
N ARG A 579 -25.66 -30.29 -0.87
CA ARG A 579 -24.34 -30.88 -0.69
C ARG A 579 -24.22 -31.45 0.72
N SER A 580 -23.45 -32.52 0.84
CA SER A 580 -22.91 -33.01 2.11
C SER A 580 -21.40 -33.02 2.01
N ALA A 581 -20.73 -32.80 3.14
CA ALA A 581 -19.28 -32.74 3.18
C ALA A 581 -18.74 -33.49 4.39
N GLN A 582 -17.63 -34.18 4.20
CA GLN A 582 -16.92 -34.88 5.25
C GLN A 582 -15.43 -34.60 5.16
N VAL A 583 -14.80 -34.28 6.28
CA VAL A 583 -13.34 -34.15 6.34
C VAL A 583 -12.71 -35.53 6.26
N VAL A 584 -11.78 -35.69 5.32
CA VAL A 584 -11.00 -36.90 5.09
C VAL A 584 -9.51 -36.62 5.29
N TYR A 585 -8.81 -37.65 5.74
CA TYR A 585 -7.40 -37.55 6.13
C TYR A 585 -6.57 -38.49 5.25
N GLN A 586 -5.69 -37.93 4.42
CA GLN A 586 -4.80 -38.65 3.52
C GLN A 586 -3.34 -38.56 4.02
N SER A 587 -2.40 -39.21 3.32
CA SER A 587 -0.98 -39.21 3.70
C SER A 587 -0.33 -37.84 3.59
N ASN A 588 -0.78 -37.02 2.64
CA ASN A 588 -0.22 -35.71 2.30
C ASN A 588 -1.20 -34.54 2.46
N GLN A 589 -2.44 -34.79 2.89
CA GLN A 589 -3.41 -33.72 3.06
C GLN A 589 -4.55 -34.05 4.03
N VAL A 590 -5.15 -32.99 4.57
CA VAL A 590 -6.53 -32.98 5.08
C VAL A 590 -7.39 -32.35 4.00
N ALA A 591 -8.46 -33.04 3.61
CA ALA A 591 -9.32 -32.62 2.52
C ALA A 591 -10.79 -32.71 2.91
N LEU A 592 -11.63 -32.00 2.17
CA LEU A 592 -13.08 -32.09 2.26
C LEU A 592 -13.60 -32.95 1.10
N LEU A 593 -14.25 -34.06 1.41
CA LEU A 593 -14.99 -34.84 0.43
C LEU A 593 -16.42 -34.30 0.35
N VAL A 594 -16.78 -33.70 -0.77
CA VAL A 594 -18.10 -33.14 -1.04
C VAL A 594 -18.90 -34.08 -1.94
N THR A 595 -20.15 -34.35 -1.57
CA THR A 595 -21.09 -35.22 -2.30
C THR A 595 -22.46 -34.54 -2.50
N ASP A 596 -23.20 -34.94 -3.52
CA ASP A 596 -24.56 -34.47 -3.79
C ASP A 596 -25.59 -35.22 -2.92
N THR A 597 -26.48 -34.48 -2.24
CA THR A 597 -27.49 -35.06 -1.32
C THR A 597 -28.80 -35.42 -2.01
N THR A 598 -29.00 -35.06 -3.29
CA THR A 598 -30.25 -35.27 -4.03
C THR A 598 -30.48 -36.70 -4.55
N SER A 599 -29.68 -37.67 -4.10
CA SER A 599 -29.87 -39.09 -4.45
C SER A 599 -30.63 -39.83 -3.34
N GLY A 600 -31.93 -39.54 -3.18
CA GLY A 600 -32.76 -40.25 -2.19
C GLY A 600 -34.27 -40.08 -2.34
N SER A 601 -34.91 -40.90 -3.19
CA SER A 601 -36.27 -41.42 -2.93
C SER A 601 -36.66 -42.61 -3.82
N ASN A 602 -37.17 -43.66 -3.14
CA ASN A 602 -38.10 -44.71 -3.57
C ASN A 602 -37.68 -45.81 -4.58
N SER A 603 -37.42 -47.00 -4.04
CA SER A 603 -38.26 -48.15 -4.40
C SER A 603 -38.57 -48.99 -3.16
N GLY A 604 -39.84 -48.97 -2.76
CA GLY A 604 -40.39 -49.97 -1.86
C GLY A 604 -40.47 -51.31 -2.59
N GLY A 605 -39.95 -52.36 -1.97
CA GLY A 605 -40.07 -53.73 -2.43
C GLY A 605 -39.88 -54.67 -1.24
N SER A 606 -40.98 -55.33 -0.86
CA SER A 606 -41.13 -56.23 0.28
C SER A 606 -39.94 -57.13 0.59
N LEU A 607 -39.60 -57.20 1.88
CA LEU A 607 -39.08 -58.42 2.48
C LEU A 607 -40.22 -59.44 2.58
N PRO A 608 -39.93 -60.72 2.28
CA PRO A 608 -40.35 -61.78 3.19
C PRO A 608 -39.13 -62.60 3.64
N GLY A 609 -39.10 -62.89 4.94
CA GLY A 609 -38.04 -63.69 5.55
C GLY A 609 -38.17 -65.20 5.29
N GLY A 610 -37.15 -65.93 5.75
CA GLY A 610 -37.26 -67.35 6.08
C GLY A 610 -36.28 -68.30 5.38
N SER A 611 -35.08 -68.43 5.98
CA SER A 611 -34.35 -69.67 6.33
C SER A 611 -34.31 -70.92 5.40
N ASN A 612 -33.07 -71.43 5.29
CA ASN A 612 -32.61 -72.84 5.16
C ASN A 612 -32.20 -73.44 3.78
N ASN A 613 -30.87 -73.49 3.63
CA ASN A 613 -30.02 -74.68 3.50
C ASN A 613 -29.77 -75.36 2.13
N THR A 614 -28.50 -75.82 2.01
CA THR A 614 -27.87 -76.81 1.11
C THR A 614 -27.38 -76.41 -0.29
N GLY A 615 -26.04 -76.34 -0.41
CA GLY A 615 -25.22 -77.21 -1.27
C GLY A 615 -25.00 -76.83 -2.74
N GLY A 616 -23.73 -76.67 -3.14
CA GLY A 616 -23.32 -76.83 -4.55
C GLY A 616 -22.22 -75.87 -5.02
N THR A 617 -21.02 -76.42 -5.21
CA THR A 617 -19.76 -75.82 -5.68
C THR A 617 -19.72 -75.33 -7.14
N THR A 618 -18.64 -74.57 -7.44
CA THR A 618 -18.02 -74.11 -8.71
C THR A 618 -18.34 -72.64 -9.05
N GLY A 619 -17.44 -71.72 -9.36
CA GLY A 619 -16.00 -71.68 -9.63
C GLY A 619 -15.76 -70.52 -10.62
N GLY A 620 -14.78 -69.62 -10.39
CA GLY A 620 -14.25 -68.72 -11.44
C GLY A 620 -14.41 -67.19 -11.25
N THR A 621 -13.39 -66.59 -10.62
CA THR A 621 -12.61 -65.37 -10.98
C THR A 621 -13.23 -64.06 -11.54
N THR A 622 -12.76 -62.98 -10.88
CA THR A 622 -12.35 -61.63 -11.35
C THR A 622 -13.36 -60.49 -11.52
N ALA A 623 -12.93 -59.33 -11.03
CA ALA A 623 -13.64 -58.07 -10.74
C ALA A 623 -13.27 -56.97 -11.77
N PRO A 624 -13.51 -55.66 -11.54
CA PRO A 624 -14.77 -54.95 -11.28
C PRO A 624 -14.94 -53.67 -12.19
N VAL A 625 -15.89 -52.80 -11.80
CA VAL A 625 -16.03 -51.32 -11.99
C VAL A 625 -16.87 -50.71 -13.15
N THR A 626 -18.00 -50.12 -12.70
CA THR A 626 -18.66 -48.81 -12.99
C THR A 626 -18.93 -48.30 -14.40
N SER A 627 -20.23 -48.01 -14.61
CA SER A 627 -20.82 -47.12 -15.62
C SER A 627 -20.98 -45.68 -15.12
N THR A 628 -20.97 -44.78 -16.10
CA THR A 628 -21.00 -43.33 -16.09
C THR A 628 -22.38 -42.68 -15.86
N GLU A 629 -22.33 -41.40 -15.44
CA GLU A 629 -23.11 -40.25 -15.95
C GLU A 629 -24.19 -39.59 -15.05
N GLN A 630 -23.74 -38.49 -14.42
CA GLN A 630 -24.22 -37.09 -14.46
C GLN A 630 -25.74 -36.77 -14.59
N PRO A 631 -26.28 -35.95 -13.66
CA PRO A 631 -27.46 -35.12 -13.86
C PRO A 631 -27.12 -33.63 -14.05
N SER A 632 -28.05 -32.88 -14.64
CA SER A 632 -28.12 -31.40 -14.69
C SER A 632 -29.49 -30.99 -14.10
N THR A 633 -29.76 -29.84 -13.48
CA THR A 633 -29.06 -28.61 -13.04
C THR A 633 -30.13 -27.81 -12.28
N THR A 634 -29.76 -27.03 -11.24
CA THR A 634 -30.15 -25.60 -11.07
C THR A 634 -29.33 -24.93 -9.95
N ASN A 635 -28.98 -23.65 -10.17
CA ASN A 635 -27.77 -22.92 -9.73
C ASN A 635 -27.88 -22.10 -8.40
N PRO A 636 -26.73 -21.85 -7.71
CA PRO A 636 -26.52 -20.87 -6.63
C PRO A 636 -25.76 -19.57 -7.07
N VAL A 637 -25.76 -18.55 -6.19
CA VAL A 637 -25.18 -17.19 -6.39
C VAL A 637 -23.64 -17.22 -6.39
N THR A 638 -22.97 -16.38 -7.20
CA THR A 638 -21.55 -16.50 -7.62
C THR A 638 -20.69 -15.33 -7.14
N ALA A 639 -19.42 -15.59 -6.74
CA ALA A 639 -18.38 -14.56 -6.65
C ALA A 639 -18.30 -13.75 -7.96
N LEU A 640 -17.97 -12.46 -7.86
CA LEU A 640 -18.04 -11.56 -9.01
C LEU A 640 -16.97 -11.90 -10.06
N ASN A 641 -17.35 -12.68 -11.07
CA ASN A 641 -16.49 -12.95 -12.22
C ASN A 641 -16.46 -11.70 -13.12
N PRO A 642 -15.32 -11.01 -13.24
CA PRO A 642 -15.21 -9.80 -14.03
C PRO A 642 -15.12 -10.11 -15.54
N PHE A 643 -14.88 -11.36 -15.92
CA PHE A 643 -14.77 -11.79 -17.31
C PHE A 643 -16.14 -12.12 -17.88
N GLN A 644 -16.33 -11.83 -19.16
CA GLN A 644 -17.49 -12.31 -19.89
C GLN A 644 -17.38 -13.83 -20.07
N SER A 645 -17.99 -14.60 -19.16
CA SER A 645 -17.89 -16.06 -19.12
C SER A 645 -18.24 -16.77 -20.43
N ALA A 646 -19.09 -16.16 -21.27
CA ALA A 646 -19.44 -16.67 -22.61
C ALA A 646 -18.28 -16.59 -23.61
N VAL A 647 -17.30 -15.73 -23.34
CA VAL A 647 -16.16 -15.42 -24.20
C VAL A 647 -14.91 -16.11 -23.66
N ILE A 648 -14.61 -15.90 -22.37
CA ILE A 648 -13.44 -16.41 -21.65
C ILE A 648 -13.85 -16.82 -20.24
N SER A 649 -13.43 -18.01 -19.78
CA SER A 649 -13.65 -18.43 -18.40
C SER A 649 -12.57 -17.86 -17.48
N GLN A 650 -12.95 -17.50 -16.25
CA GLN A 650 -12.03 -17.07 -15.19
C GLN A 650 -10.91 -18.09 -14.97
N GLU A 651 -11.22 -19.39 -14.97
CA GLU A 651 -10.26 -20.48 -14.85
C GLU A 651 -9.19 -20.46 -15.96
N THR A 652 -9.58 -20.15 -17.21
CA THR A 652 -8.62 -20.05 -18.33
C THR A 652 -7.63 -18.92 -18.10
N VAL A 653 -8.12 -17.77 -17.61
CA VAL A 653 -7.27 -16.60 -17.31
C VAL A 653 -6.30 -16.93 -16.18
N LEU A 654 -6.82 -17.48 -15.06
CA LEU A 654 -6.01 -17.88 -13.90
C LEU A 654 -4.92 -18.87 -14.28
N LYS A 655 -5.29 -19.93 -15.01
CA LYS A 655 -4.34 -20.94 -15.48
C LYS A 655 -3.26 -20.31 -16.37
N THR A 656 -3.65 -19.42 -17.28
CA THR A 656 -2.72 -18.77 -18.21
C THR A 656 -1.69 -17.91 -17.49
N VAL A 657 -2.15 -17.10 -16.54
CA VAL A 657 -1.29 -16.25 -15.71
C VAL A 657 -0.34 -17.11 -14.87
N SER A 658 -0.87 -18.11 -14.18
CA SER A 658 -0.06 -19.05 -13.38
C SER A 658 1.00 -19.78 -14.21
N ASP A 659 0.63 -20.31 -15.38
CA ASP A 659 1.55 -21.00 -16.29
C ASP A 659 2.63 -20.06 -16.84
N ALA A 660 2.32 -18.78 -17.06
CA ALA A 660 3.30 -17.80 -17.48
C ALA A 660 4.32 -17.50 -16.38
N ILE A 661 3.86 -17.30 -15.14
CA ILE A 661 4.73 -17.08 -13.96
C ILE A 661 5.68 -18.26 -13.77
N ALA A 662 5.15 -19.49 -13.83
CA ALA A 662 5.94 -20.71 -13.68
C ALA A 662 7.01 -20.83 -14.79
N ARG A 663 6.65 -20.53 -16.04
CA ARG A 663 7.59 -20.62 -17.18
C ARG A 663 8.72 -19.60 -17.13
N THR A 664 8.46 -18.38 -16.66
CA THR A 664 9.48 -17.32 -16.61
C THR A 664 10.31 -17.34 -15.33
N GLN A 665 9.94 -18.18 -14.35
CA GLN A 665 10.60 -18.28 -13.03
C GLN A 665 10.71 -16.91 -12.34
N ASN A 666 9.77 -16.00 -12.63
CA ASN A 666 9.80 -14.61 -12.18
C ASN A 666 11.14 -13.86 -12.48
N THR A 667 11.81 -14.21 -13.58
CA THR A 667 13.09 -13.59 -13.95
C THR A 667 12.89 -12.12 -14.34
N ASN A 668 13.60 -11.22 -13.68
CA ASN A 668 13.57 -9.79 -14.01
C ASN A 668 14.31 -9.52 -15.33
N ILE A 669 13.61 -8.91 -16.30
CA ILE A 669 14.19 -8.42 -17.55
C ILE A 669 14.20 -6.89 -17.49
N ALA A 670 15.39 -6.29 -17.47
CA ALA A 670 15.57 -4.85 -17.48
C ALA A 670 15.69 -4.33 -18.92
N PHE A 671 15.01 -3.23 -19.22
CA PHE A 671 15.14 -2.51 -20.49
C PHE A 671 15.84 -1.17 -20.26
N SER A 672 16.64 -0.78 -21.24
CA SER A 672 17.47 0.44 -21.19
C SER A 672 16.64 1.75 -21.15
N ASP A 673 15.38 1.70 -21.55
CA ASP A 673 14.49 2.85 -21.77
C ASP A 673 13.23 2.83 -20.90
N THR A 674 13.18 2.00 -19.85
CA THR A 674 12.01 1.91 -18.94
C THR A 674 12.30 2.37 -17.51
N ALA A 675 13.56 2.67 -17.16
CA ALA A 675 13.91 3.16 -15.84
C ALA A 675 13.27 4.53 -15.57
N GLY A 676 12.51 4.65 -14.48
CA GLY A 676 11.78 5.88 -14.13
C GLY A 676 10.54 6.18 -14.99
N HIS A 677 10.20 5.31 -15.96
CA HIS A 677 9.00 5.47 -16.78
C HIS A 677 7.74 5.08 -15.99
N TRP A 678 6.63 5.82 -16.18
CA TRP A 678 5.37 5.63 -15.43
C TRP A 678 4.80 4.21 -15.56
N GLY A 679 4.97 3.60 -16.74
CA GLY A 679 4.50 2.24 -17.03
C GLY A 679 5.47 1.12 -16.62
N SER A 680 6.60 1.44 -15.98
CA SER A 680 7.69 0.48 -15.73
C SER A 680 7.25 -0.80 -15.00
N SER A 681 6.41 -0.69 -13.97
CA SER A 681 5.87 -1.83 -13.23
C SER A 681 4.98 -2.72 -14.11
N ALA A 682 4.01 -2.12 -14.83
CA ALA A 682 3.13 -2.86 -15.74
C ALA A 682 3.90 -3.52 -16.90
N ILE A 683 4.95 -2.86 -17.41
CA ILE A 683 5.83 -3.41 -18.43
C ILE A 683 6.57 -4.64 -17.89
N ALA A 684 7.12 -4.56 -16.68
CA ALA A 684 7.81 -5.67 -16.04
C ALA A 684 6.87 -6.87 -15.85
N ALA A 685 5.66 -6.63 -15.32
CA ALA A 685 4.63 -7.67 -15.16
C ALA A 685 4.24 -8.29 -16.51
N ALA A 686 3.92 -7.48 -17.52
CA ALA A 686 3.50 -7.98 -18.84
C ALA A 686 4.59 -8.83 -19.54
N VAL A 687 5.86 -8.49 -19.32
CA VAL A 687 7.00 -9.27 -19.85
C VAL A 687 7.17 -10.59 -19.08
N LYS A 688 7.08 -10.56 -17.74
CA LYS A 688 7.10 -11.77 -16.90
C LYS A 688 5.94 -12.72 -17.19
N LEU A 689 4.79 -12.18 -17.59
CA LEU A 689 3.62 -12.94 -18.02
C LEU A 689 3.68 -13.37 -19.50
N GLN A 690 4.76 -13.06 -20.21
CA GLN A 690 4.93 -13.33 -21.65
C GLN A 690 3.80 -12.77 -22.53
N ILE A 691 3.12 -11.72 -22.08
CA ILE A 691 2.10 -11.01 -22.87
C ILE A 691 2.78 -10.27 -24.03
N ILE A 692 3.95 -9.70 -23.75
CA ILE A 692 4.78 -8.94 -24.69
C ILE A 692 6.26 -9.21 -24.43
N SER A 693 7.11 -8.87 -25.40
CA SER A 693 8.57 -8.86 -25.26
C SER A 693 9.15 -7.51 -25.70
N GLY A 694 10.36 -7.20 -25.24
CA GLY A 694 11.15 -6.09 -25.76
C GLY A 694 11.85 -6.42 -27.07
N TYR A 695 12.66 -5.49 -27.54
CA TYR A 695 13.44 -5.62 -28.78
C TYR A 695 14.83 -6.22 -28.49
N GLU A 696 15.41 -6.87 -29.50
CA GLU A 696 16.73 -7.53 -29.40
C GLU A 696 17.86 -6.61 -28.95
N ASN A 697 17.72 -5.30 -29.17
CA ASN A 697 18.70 -4.30 -28.76
C ASN A 697 18.60 -3.90 -27.27
N GLY A 698 17.76 -4.56 -26.46
CA GLY A 698 17.59 -4.27 -25.03
C GLY A 698 16.70 -3.06 -24.72
N SER A 699 15.90 -2.60 -25.68
CA SER A 699 14.87 -1.56 -25.48
C SER A 699 13.47 -2.15 -25.43
N PHE A 700 12.53 -1.49 -24.76
CA PHE A 700 11.10 -1.82 -24.78
C PHE A 700 10.28 -0.90 -25.68
N ARG A 701 10.74 0.35 -25.86
CA ARG A 701 10.09 1.46 -26.57
C ARG A 701 8.70 1.77 -26.01
N PRO A 702 8.59 2.19 -24.73
CA PRO A 702 7.30 2.35 -24.05
C PRO A 702 6.35 3.32 -24.75
N ASP A 703 6.88 4.39 -25.36
CA ASP A 703 6.08 5.42 -26.04
C ASP A 703 5.83 5.16 -27.53
N ALA A 704 6.32 4.03 -28.07
CA ALA A 704 6.05 3.69 -29.47
C ALA A 704 4.59 3.28 -29.65
N ALA A 705 4.01 3.65 -30.80
CA ALA A 705 2.67 3.26 -31.20
C ALA A 705 2.52 1.73 -31.29
N VAL A 706 1.35 1.20 -30.91
CA VAL A 706 1.03 -0.23 -31.00
C VAL A 706 0.00 -0.50 -32.10
N SER A 707 0.25 -1.51 -32.92
CA SER A 707 -0.66 -1.92 -33.99
C SER A 707 -1.84 -2.76 -33.48
N ARG A 708 -2.92 -2.81 -34.26
CA ARG A 708 -4.09 -3.67 -33.98
C ARG A 708 -3.71 -5.16 -33.93
N ALA A 709 -2.76 -5.59 -34.76
CA ALA A 709 -2.22 -6.96 -34.72
C ALA A 709 -1.46 -7.25 -33.42
N GLU A 710 -0.57 -6.34 -33.00
CA GLU A 710 0.18 -6.49 -31.75
C GLU A 710 -0.76 -6.52 -30.54
N PHE A 711 -1.72 -5.61 -30.47
CA PHE A 711 -2.70 -5.58 -29.37
C PHE A 711 -3.55 -6.87 -29.34
N SER A 712 -3.97 -7.37 -30.51
CA SER A 712 -4.71 -8.64 -30.60
C SER A 712 -3.91 -9.83 -30.08
N ALA A 713 -2.61 -9.89 -30.40
CA ALA A 713 -1.73 -10.91 -29.87
C ALA A 713 -1.55 -10.79 -28.34
N MET A 714 -1.45 -9.57 -27.81
CA MET A 714 -1.36 -9.34 -26.36
C MET A 714 -2.62 -9.82 -25.62
N ILE A 715 -3.82 -9.48 -26.11
CA ILE A 715 -5.09 -9.95 -25.52
C ILE A 715 -5.18 -11.48 -25.56
N THR A 716 -4.84 -12.07 -26.70
CA THR A 716 -4.88 -13.54 -26.87
C THR A 716 -3.97 -14.24 -25.85
N ARG A 717 -2.74 -13.72 -25.64
CA ARG A 717 -1.80 -14.26 -24.65
C ARG A 717 -2.23 -14.00 -23.21
N ALA A 718 -2.69 -12.79 -22.90
CA ALA A 718 -3.08 -12.39 -21.55
C ALA A 718 -4.26 -13.21 -21.01
N PHE A 719 -5.22 -13.53 -21.87
CA PHE A 719 -6.46 -14.21 -21.48
C PHE A 719 -6.54 -15.68 -21.92
N GLY A 720 -5.40 -16.27 -22.35
CA GLY A 720 -5.31 -17.72 -22.56
C GLY A 720 -6.05 -18.25 -23.78
N LEU A 721 -6.20 -17.44 -24.81
CA LEU A 721 -6.91 -17.83 -26.02
C LEU A 721 -6.00 -18.61 -26.97
N ALA A 722 -6.50 -19.72 -27.49
CA ALA A 722 -5.79 -20.49 -28.51
C ALA A 722 -5.93 -19.83 -29.89
N ASP A 723 -4.81 -19.71 -30.61
CA ASP A 723 -4.77 -19.19 -31.98
C ASP A 723 -5.71 -19.99 -32.91
N SER A 724 -6.47 -19.27 -33.74
CA SER A 724 -7.40 -19.88 -34.69
C SER A 724 -7.39 -19.13 -36.03
N PRO A 725 -6.49 -19.49 -36.97
CA PRO A 725 -6.38 -18.79 -38.25
C PRO A 725 -7.64 -18.89 -39.12
N ALA A 726 -8.44 -19.94 -38.93
CA ALA A 726 -9.62 -20.25 -39.75
C ALA A 726 -10.80 -19.28 -39.55
N ALA A 727 -10.79 -18.48 -38.47
CA ALA A 727 -11.93 -17.67 -38.05
C ALA A 727 -11.84 -16.18 -38.43
N ALA A 728 -10.76 -15.71 -39.05
CA ALA A 728 -10.56 -14.27 -39.22
C ALA A 728 -11.57 -13.62 -40.18
N GLY A 729 -12.01 -14.27 -41.26
CA GLY A 729 -13.05 -13.74 -42.18
C GLY A 729 -12.76 -12.38 -42.84
N PHE A 730 -11.65 -11.73 -42.49
CA PHE A 730 -11.24 -10.41 -42.94
C PHE A 730 -10.36 -10.53 -44.19
N SER A 731 -10.54 -9.59 -45.12
CA SER A 731 -9.86 -9.62 -46.43
C SER A 731 -8.35 -9.41 -46.36
N ASP A 732 -7.82 -8.88 -45.25
CA ASP A 732 -6.45 -8.38 -45.12
C ASP A 732 -5.62 -9.05 -44.00
N THR A 733 -6.10 -10.15 -43.41
CA THR A 733 -5.40 -10.83 -42.30
C THR A 733 -4.68 -12.12 -42.69
N GLY A 734 -4.94 -12.67 -43.88
CA GLY A 734 -4.42 -13.98 -44.29
C GLY A 734 -2.89 -14.12 -44.28
N THR A 735 -2.15 -13.03 -44.49
CA THR A 735 -0.68 -13.01 -44.46
C THR A 735 -0.11 -12.34 -43.19
N SER A 736 -0.95 -11.99 -42.22
CA SER A 736 -0.50 -11.36 -40.97
C SER A 736 0.12 -12.41 -40.04
N TRP A 737 1.23 -12.07 -39.39
CA TRP A 737 1.81 -12.91 -38.34
C TRP A 737 0.83 -13.13 -37.17
N ALA A 738 -0.11 -12.20 -36.97
CA ALA A 738 -1.13 -12.28 -35.94
C ALA A 738 -2.44 -12.93 -36.43
N ALA A 739 -2.46 -13.57 -37.61
CA ALA A 739 -3.69 -14.17 -38.17
C ALA A 739 -4.38 -15.14 -37.20
N GLY A 740 -3.60 -15.96 -36.47
CA GLY A 740 -4.10 -16.87 -35.45
C GLY A 740 -4.81 -16.14 -34.29
N ALA A 741 -4.13 -15.16 -33.70
CA ALA A 741 -4.68 -14.34 -32.61
C ALA A 741 -5.91 -13.53 -33.05
N ILE A 742 -5.83 -12.87 -34.22
CA ILE A 742 -6.95 -12.09 -34.77
C ILE A 742 -8.15 -12.99 -35.02
N GLY A 743 -7.93 -14.18 -35.62
CA GLY A 743 -9.01 -15.14 -35.85
C GLY A 743 -9.60 -15.71 -34.56
N ALA A 744 -8.79 -15.97 -33.53
CA ALA A 744 -9.27 -16.39 -32.21
C ALA A 744 -10.20 -15.34 -31.58
N LEU A 745 -9.80 -14.06 -31.61
CA LEU A 745 -10.61 -12.97 -31.12
C LEU A 745 -11.88 -12.76 -31.96
N ALA A 746 -11.78 -12.88 -33.28
CA ALA A 746 -12.91 -12.70 -34.20
C ALA A 746 -13.95 -13.81 -34.03
N GLY A 747 -13.49 -15.07 -33.91
CA GLY A 747 -14.36 -16.23 -33.68
C GLY A 747 -15.11 -16.18 -32.34
N LYS A 748 -14.60 -15.40 -31.38
CA LYS A 748 -15.26 -15.12 -30.09
C LYS A 748 -16.03 -13.78 -30.06
N GLY A 749 -16.08 -13.05 -31.18
CA GLY A 749 -16.73 -11.74 -31.28
C GLY A 749 -16.04 -10.62 -30.50
N ILE A 750 -14.82 -10.84 -29.98
CA ILE A 750 -14.05 -9.84 -29.24
C ILE A 750 -13.58 -8.72 -30.17
N VAL A 751 -13.13 -9.08 -31.38
CA VAL A 751 -12.79 -8.11 -32.42
C VAL A 751 -13.75 -8.21 -33.59
N THR A 752 -14.00 -7.07 -34.21
CA THR A 752 -14.80 -6.94 -35.42
C THR A 752 -13.99 -6.16 -36.46
N GLY A 753 -14.23 -6.47 -37.73
CA GLY A 753 -13.66 -5.75 -38.85
C GLY A 753 -14.36 -4.42 -39.11
N TYR A 754 -13.82 -3.66 -40.04
CA TYR A 754 -14.42 -2.47 -40.61
C TYR A 754 -15.55 -2.86 -41.57
N ALA A 755 -16.42 -1.90 -41.90
CA ALA A 755 -17.55 -2.11 -42.81
C ALA A 755 -17.14 -2.57 -44.22
N ASP A 756 -15.88 -2.33 -44.62
CA ASP A 756 -15.28 -2.78 -45.88
C ASP A 756 -14.80 -4.25 -45.84
N GLY A 757 -15.00 -4.95 -44.73
CA GLY A 757 -14.58 -6.34 -44.54
C GLY A 757 -13.09 -6.52 -44.18
N SER A 758 -12.35 -5.42 -43.94
CA SER A 758 -10.95 -5.46 -43.49
C SER A 758 -10.83 -5.44 -41.96
N PHE A 759 -9.67 -5.86 -41.43
CA PHE A 759 -9.30 -5.71 -40.01
C PHE A 759 -8.26 -4.61 -39.78
N LYS A 760 -7.45 -4.30 -40.78
CA LYS A 760 -6.32 -3.35 -40.76
C LYS A 760 -5.27 -3.72 -39.71
N PRO A 761 -4.63 -4.91 -39.80
CA PRO A 761 -3.72 -5.41 -38.77
C PRO A 761 -2.54 -4.50 -38.48
N ASN A 762 -2.02 -3.78 -39.48
CA ASN A 762 -0.87 -2.89 -39.35
C ASN A 762 -1.25 -1.45 -38.95
N ALA A 763 -2.54 -1.11 -38.86
CA ALA A 763 -2.96 0.20 -38.39
C ALA A 763 -2.71 0.31 -36.88
N THR A 764 -2.28 1.49 -36.43
CA THR A 764 -2.16 1.81 -35.01
C THR A 764 -3.54 1.76 -34.35
N ILE A 765 -3.63 1.15 -33.18
CA ILE A 765 -4.88 1.07 -32.43
C ILE A 765 -5.13 2.36 -31.65
N THR A 766 -6.37 2.80 -31.63
CA THR A 766 -6.81 3.96 -30.85
C THR A 766 -7.22 3.59 -29.43
N ARG A 767 -7.24 4.58 -28.55
CA ARG A 767 -7.73 4.43 -27.17
C ARG A 767 -9.16 3.90 -27.10
N ALA A 768 -10.06 4.39 -27.97
CA ALA A 768 -11.44 3.90 -28.03
C ALA A 768 -11.54 2.42 -28.46
N GLU A 769 -10.69 1.98 -29.39
CA GLU A 769 -10.67 0.59 -29.85
C GLU A 769 -10.15 -0.36 -28.76
N MET A 770 -9.09 0.01 -28.02
CA MET A 770 -8.58 -0.81 -26.91
C MET A 770 -9.66 -1.07 -25.86
N VAL A 771 -10.38 -0.01 -25.45
CA VAL A 771 -11.46 -0.11 -24.46
C VAL A 771 -12.62 -0.95 -24.98
N THR A 772 -12.99 -0.81 -26.25
CA THR A 772 -14.08 -1.60 -26.83
C THR A 772 -13.73 -3.08 -26.93
N ILE A 773 -12.48 -3.41 -27.23
CA ILE A 773 -12.01 -4.81 -27.23
C ILE A 773 -12.11 -5.39 -25.82
N LEU A 774 -11.64 -4.65 -24.81
CA LEU A 774 -11.71 -5.12 -23.43
C LEU A 774 -13.13 -5.17 -22.89
N SER A 775 -14.05 -4.31 -23.32
CA SER A 775 -15.45 -4.39 -22.91
C SER A 775 -16.15 -5.66 -23.40
N ARG A 776 -15.54 -6.42 -24.32
CA ARG A 776 -16.03 -7.72 -24.81
C ARG A 776 -15.33 -8.89 -24.14
N VAL A 777 -14.24 -8.64 -23.42
CA VAL A 777 -13.51 -9.60 -22.59
C VAL A 777 -13.99 -9.52 -21.14
N LEU A 778 -14.21 -8.31 -20.65
CA LEU A 778 -14.67 -8.00 -19.30
C LEU A 778 -16.14 -7.60 -19.31
N ASN A 779 -16.81 -7.90 -18.21
CA ASN A 779 -18.12 -7.40 -17.89
C ASN A 779 -17.97 -6.11 -17.08
N PHE A 780 -17.87 -4.96 -17.75
CA PHE A 780 -17.71 -3.69 -17.03
C PHE A 780 -18.90 -3.35 -16.15
N GLY A 781 -20.11 -3.82 -16.48
CA GLY A 781 -21.32 -3.54 -15.71
C GLY A 781 -21.29 -4.10 -14.29
N VAL A 782 -20.52 -5.16 -14.04
CA VAL A 782 -20.32 -5.68 -12.68
C VAL A 782 -19.18 -4.99 -11.93
N LEU A 783 -18.30 -4.27 -12.64
CA LEU A 783 -17.14 -3.57 -12.10
C LEU A 783 -17.41 -2.09 -11.75
N GLU A 784 -18.62 -1.59 -12.01
CA GLU A 784 -18.97 -0.20 -11.79
C GLU A 784 -18.97 0.13 -10.29
N SER A 785 -18.10 1.06 -9.86
CA SER A 785 -17.95 1.49 -8.46
C SER A 785 -18.20 3.00 -8.29
N GLY A 786 -19.30 3.51 -8.86
CA GLY A 786 -19.85 4.85 -8.60
C GLY A 786 -19.04 6.05 -9.15
N GLY A 787 -19.76 7.04 -9.70
CA GLY A 787 -19.25 8.32 -10.18
C GLY A 787 -18.71 8.29 -11.62
N ALA A 788 -19.59 8.14 -12.61
CA ALA A 788 -19.17 8.06 -14.01
C ALA A 788 -18.53 9.37 -14.49
N ALA A 789 -17.27 9.31 -14.93
CA ALA A 789 -16.61 10.45 -15.57
C ALA A 789 -17.24 10.68 -16.95
N ASP A 790 -17.91 11.83 -17.13
CA ASP A 790 -18.36 12.28 -18.45
C ASP A 790 -17.23 13.07 -19.13
N PHE A 791 -16.74 12.56 -20.26
CA PHE A 791 -15.73 13.22 -21.06
C PHE A 791 -16.38 14.09 -22.14
N THR A 792 -16.03 15.37 -22.16
CA THR A 792 -16.59 16.38 -23.08
C THR A 792 -16.28 16.12 -24.56
N ASP A 793 -15.21 15.38 -24.84
CA ASP A 793 -14.77 14.98 -26.18
C ASP A 793 -15.32 13.61 -26.61
N VAL A 794 -16.19 12.99 -25.82
CA VAL A 794 -16.90 11.75 -26.13
C VAL A 794 -18.39 12.03 -26.18
N SER A 795 -18.91 12.30 -27.38
CA SER A 795 -20.36 12.47 -27.59
C SER A 795 -21.12 11.22 -27.15
N SER A 796 -22.34 11.40 -26.60
CA SER A 796 -23.21 10.28 -26.23
C SER A 796 -23.57 9.36 -27.40
N ASN A 797 -23.54 9.88 -28.63
CA ASN A 797 -23.75 9.10 -29.86
C ASN A 797 -22.46 8.51 -30.45
N TYR A 798 -21.31 8.70 -29.79
CA TYR A 798 -20.05 8.10 -30.22
C TYR A 798 -20.11 6.58 -30.00
N TRP A 799 -19.68 5.81 -30.99
CA TRP A 799 -19.85 4.34 -31.01
C TRP A 799 -19.22 3.62 -29.80
N ALA A 800 -18.16 4.20 -29.20
CA ALA A 800 -17.50 3.65 -28.02
C ALA A 800 -17.90 4.37 -26.71
N ALA A 801 -18.87 5.30 -26.73
CA ALA A 801 -19.18 6.15 -25.58
C ALA A 801 -19.52 5.35 -24.32
N ALA A 802 -20.37 4.32 -24.45
CA ALA A 802 -20.74 3.45 -23.34
C ALA A 802 -19.52 2.70 -22.78
N ALA A 803 -18.73 2.06 -23.63
CA ALA A 803 -17.54 1.31 -23.19
C ALA A 803 -16.50 2.21 -22.50
N ILE A 804 -16.27 3.42 -23.03
CA ILE A 804 -15.36 4.41 -22.43
C ILE A 804 -15.86 4.83 -21.06
N LYS A 805 -17.15 5.18 -20.95
CA LYS A 805 -17.77 5.59 -19.69
C LYS A 805 -17.67 4.48 -18.63
N GLN A 806 -18.00 3.25 -18.99
CA GLN A 806 -17.96 2.11 -18.08
C GLN A 806 -16.54 1.75 -17.67
N ALA A 807 -15.57 1.76 -18.60
CA ALA A 807 -14.17 1.51 -18.28
C ALA A 807 -13.57 2.59 -17.37
N ALA A 808 -13.98 3.85 -17.53
CA ALA A 808 -13.58 4.94 -16.64
C ALA A 808 -14.22 4.80 -15.25
N SER A 809 -15.51 4.45 -15.17
CA SER A 809 -16.21 4.14 -13.91
C SER A 809 -15.58 2.95 -13.18
N ALA A 810 -15.11 1.94 -13.91
CA ALA A 810 -14.38 0.80 -13.38
C ALA A 810 -12.89 1.10 -13.08
N LYS A 811 -12.44 2.36 -13.26
CA LYS A 811 -11.06 2.82 -13.05
C LYS A 811 -10.00 2.09 -13.89
N LEU A 812 -10.41 1.42 -14.96
CA LEU A 812 -9.51 0.73 -15.90
C LEU A 812 -8.72 1.73 -16.75
N VAL A 813 -9.40 2.81 -17.17
CA VAL A 813 -8.82 3.90 -17.96
C VAL A 813 -9.03 5.24 -17.29
N GLN A 814 -8.14 6.20 -17.59
CA GLN A 814 -8.25 7.59 -17.17
C GLN A 814 -8.28 8.49 -18.40
N GLY A 815 -8.91 9.66 -18.27
CA GLY A 815 -8.83 10.70 -19.28
C GLY A 815 -7.41 11.25 -19.42
N VAL A 816 -7.10 11.85 -20.58
CA VAL A 816 -5.88 12.64 -20.77
C VAL A 816 -5.95 13.96 -19.97
N SER A 817 -7.14 14.34 -19.53
CA SER A 817 -7.42 15.34 -18.51
C SER A 817 -8.66 14.94 -17.70
N ALA A 818 -9.06 15.74 -16.72
CA ALA A 818 -10.28 15.50 -15.95
C ALA A 818 -11.57 15.46 -16.81
N SER A 819 -11.57 16.10 -17.99
CA SER A 819 -12.76 16.25 -18.85
C SER A 819 -12.58 15.76 -20.29
N SER A 820 -11.43 15.19 -20.66
CA SER A 820 -11.14 14.69 -22.01
C SER A 820 -10.52 13.30 -21.99
N PHE A 821 -11.02 12.41 -22.84
CA PHE A 821 -10.54 11.03 -22.99
C PHE A 821 -9.57 10.81 -24.16
N ALA A 822 -9.66 11.65 -25.18
CA ALA A 822 -9.00 11.54 -26.47
C ALA A 822 -9.28 10.19 -27.17
N PRO A 823 -10.54 9.88 -27.54
CA PRO A 823 -10.92 8.56 -28.07
C PRO A 823 -10.19 8.17 -29.37
N GLY A 824 -9.82 9.16 -30.20
CA GLY A 824 -9.11 8.94 -31.47
C GLY A 824 -7.59 8.96 -31.35
N HIS A 825 -7.01 9.18 -30.17
CA HIS A 825 -5.55 9.14 -30.01
C HIS A 825 -5.03 7.72 -30.16
N ASN A 826 -3.91 7.61 -30.85
CA ASN A 826 -3.14 6.38 -31.02
C ASN A 826 -2.54 5.96 -29.67
N ALA A 827 -2.69 4.69 -29.31
CA ALA A 827 -2.17 4.15 -28.07
C ALA A 827 -0.69 3.80 -28.16
N THR A 828 0.04 4.02 -27.07
CA THR A 828 1.42 3.56 -26.92
C THR A 828 1.50 2.12 -26.40
N ARG A 829 2.67 1.50 -26.54
CA ARG A 829 2.95 0.17 -25.97
C ARG A 829 2.77 0.14 -24.46
N ALA A 830 3.21 1.18 -23.75
CA ALA A 830 3.04 1.30 -22.30
C ALA A 830 1.55 1.41 -21.90
N GLU A 831 0.77 2.24 -22.61
CA GLU A 831 -0.67 2.34 -22.37
C GLU A 831 -1.40 1.01 -22.59
N ALA A 832 -1.06 0.29 -23.65
CA ALA A 832 -1.64 -1.01 -23.96
C ALA A 832 -1.39 -2.05 -22.86
N VAL A 833 -0.13 -2.21 -22.42
CA VAL A 833 0.19 -3.21 -21.39
C VAL A 833 -0.35 -2.82 -20.03
N THR A 834 -0.34 -1.54 -19.65
CA THR A 834 -0.94 -1.10 -18.39
C THR A 834 -2.43 -1.40 -18.35
N LEU A 835 -3.14 -1.15 -19.45
CA LEU A 835 -4.56 -1.43 -19.52
C LEU A 835 -4.85 -2.94 -19.43
N ILE A 836 -4.04 -3.79 -20.07
CA ILE A 836 -4.18 -5.26 -19.99
C ILE A 836 -3.90 -5.76 -18.57
N ILE A 837 -2.84 -5.28 -17.92
CA ILE A 837 -2.53 -5.68 -16.53
C ILE A 837 -3.66 -5.27 -15.59
N ARG A 838 -4.15 -4.03 -15.67
CA ARG A 838 -5.31 -3.60 -14.89
C ARG A 838 -6.56 -4.44 -15.15
N ALA A 839 -6.79 -4.83 -16.41
CA ALA A 839 -7.90 -5.70 -16.78
C ALA A 839 -7.79 -7.08 -16.13
N LEU A 840 -6.58 -7.67 -16.10
CA LEU A 840 -6.32 -8.91 -15.39
C LEU A 840 -6.53 -8.75 -13.86
N GLU A 841 -6.07 -7.65 -13.29
CA GLU A 841 -6.20 -7.33 -11.86
C GLU A 841 -7.64 -7.00 -11.39
N THR A 842 -8.61 -6.93 -12.31
CA THR A 842 -10.04 -6.82 -11.92
C THR A 842 -10.57 -8.10 -11.26
N ASP A 843 -9.92 -9.22 -11.55
CA ASP A 843 -10.14 -10.47 -10.84
C ASP A 843 -9.19 -10.54 -9.65
N SER A 844 -9.73 -10.70 -8.45
CA SER A 844 -8.92 -10.69 -7.22
C SER A 844 -7.89 -11.82 -7.18
N SER A 845 -8.23 -13.00 -7.72
CA SER A 845 -7.33 -14.15 -7.76
C SER A 845 -6.21 -13.95 -8.79
N VAL A 846 -6.51 -13.38 -9.96
CA VAL A 846 -5.48 -13.02 -10.95
C VAL A 846 -4.61 -11.87 -10.43
N LYS A 847 -5.20 -10.88 -9.76
CA LYS A 847 -4.47 -9.77 -9.13
C LYS A 847 -3.42 -10.26 -8.13
N ALA A 848 -3.80 -11.18 -7.23
CA ALA A 848 -2.88 -11.75 -6.25
C ALA A 848 -1.67 -12.44 -6.91
N LEU A 849 -1.87 -13.12 -8.06
CA LEU A 849 -0.78 -13.71 -8.82
C LEU A 849 0.16 -12.66 -9.42
N ILE A 850 -0.38 -11.54 -9.90
CA ILE A 850 0.40 -10.45 -10.50
C ILE A 850 1.15 -9.65 -9.44
N GLU A 851 0.57 -9.41 -8.27
CA GLU A 851 1.23 -8.71 -7.15
C GLU A 851 2.42 -9.51 -6.57
N GLY A 852 2.45 -10.84 -6.80
CA GLY A 852 3.57 -11.71 -6.43
C GLY A 852 4.76 -11.73 -7.41
N LEU A 853 4.71 -10.99 -8.53
CA LEU A 853 5.77 -10.88 -9.53
C LEU A 853 6.82 -9.83 -9.15
#